data_AF-A0A6C2UDQ6-F1
#
_entry.id   AF-A0A6C2UDQ6-F1
#
_cell.length_a   1.000
_cell.length_b   1.000
_cell.length_c   1.000
_cell.angle_alpha   90.00
_cell.angle_beta   90.00
_cell.angle_gamma   90.00
#
_symmetry.space_group_name_H-M   'P 1'
#
loop_
_entity.id
_entity.type
_entity.pdbx_description
1 polymer ?
#
loop_
_entity_poly.entity_id
_entity_poly.type
_entity_poly.pdbx_seq_one_letter_code
_entity_poly.pdbx_strand_id
1 'polypeptide(L)'
;MNYNSLSRMAFSSIKSKKAALLLVLGLVALAAGSAQAAVYTWTGDETATGNDYADWNYDNNWGGTAPTFVNTDDIKIAGTATLDQYIRTHRTIRSLEFTSSNTGATQIGFIAANGADRDLTFSADTGNSSLTVDASASGDKTLGSFEGSVTPGEVVLLSNLDVTHNGTGNLTFACEIRGAGNLNVAGSGTTVFSGTNTYTGNTTVDGALTLSEAAQLAFTIGTNGVNNALSGSGAVSLDGDFLLDLTGAGRTLGDSWQIVDVDTLMETFGATFSLASTAGSFTETNGVWSISENGAGYEFSENTGLLTVVTVLPAAHWMSGEWGIGWRFRADDKTQIANWDVDTLVSQVKSIPGVNHVIFNLSDAAHGDAYIAPHSVLTAINPGSTPDNDRDLFMEMAQGFQTNGIKVIAYVAAQGPAMLKHGAEAAYDSVEVSSNVYTSVAMDNWSNYVYGAYNIGDFADEREMYKRAFGEVILDEYAARYGRLIDGWWFDNGAVENFDAELLFAIAKQYNPNCVVSTSAELSLQSDYLSGHPTPLASYPANDLINLPMLTAIEAAPDGYLYKGTQPNLGHMFMALGTAWNSGAIVWPLDQAADWMTRCLNAGGSWTWNVDLTDADSILRADSATFLTDLIAERAALAVSNVASPIFSQDTYDGGNAKLGVAYTGSLAGSATDADGDTVTYAIAPGGPDWLVASTNGTLSGTPYNTWDLGTNRFTLVAADGKGRIDLAELEIYVTDESGSDIPHFQISFDNLRGNLSDGTIHGLPISDPNVSITKATNGNDVVYSLSIINQDLDNGGTFTDSLSWDIRVAGFSNRTYNVNSNDSSVTLGSSVPVGTINNEFGISGGDNSFINPGESVQFSVENIVLTADAGFSTQFDGFSGLWGTKGTYIYGEGASGLESQVTTNNGALTFVTNTVLVVTSTSISERIRDLDGSFTVLAAVPAVTNASFTIIQDGGQDYPGMTYTRVITPGAYLIETSTNLITSSWILRSVGPAESDLTIVSGPVDNADGTETLSFRLNQGLDANSSLFIRINGTE
;
A
#
# COMPACT_ATOMS: atom_id res chain seq x y z
N MET A 1 66.13 -7.30 0.45
CA MET A 1 65.94 -7.51 -1.01
C MET A 1 64.77 -6.65 -1.41
N ASN A 2 65.04 -5.45 -1.93
CA ASN A 2 64.95 -5.05 -3.35
C ASN A 2 63.54 -4.52 -3.67
N TYR A 3 63.31 -3.35 -4.25
CA TYR A 3 64.11 -2.15 -4.54
C TYR A 3 63.09 -1.12 -5.12
N ASN A 4 63.31 0.17 -4.83
CA ASN A 4 62.83 1.39 -5.53
C ASN A 4 61.34 1.80 -5.42
N SER A 5 60.93 2.91 -4.80
CA SER A 5 61.46 4.28 -4.55
C SER A 5 60.94 5.37 -5.51
N LEU A 6 60.32 6.40 -4.88
CA LEU A 6 60.37 7.85 -5.19
C LEU A 6 59.54 8.38 -6.40
N SER A 7 58.90 9.56 -6.38
CA SER A 7 58.78 10.63 -5.38
C SER A 7 57.92 11.82 -5.89
N ARG A 8 57.12 12.39 -4.98
CA ARG A 8 56.93 13.83 -4.62
C ARG A 8 56.72 14.90 -5.71
N MET A 9 55.56 15.55 -5.62
CA MET A 9 55.42 17.01 -5.79
C MET A 9 55.99 17.74 -4.57
N ALA A 10 56.80 18.78 -4.78
CA ALA A 10 56.91 19.97 -3.91
C ALA A 10 57.69 21.12 -4.58
N PHE A 11 57.11 22.31 -4.45
CA PHE A 11 57.54 23.68 -4.78
C PHE A 11 59.04 24.05 -4.81
N SER A 12 59.43 24.91 -5.77
CA SER A 12 59.83 26.33 -5.56
C SER A 12 60.99 26.86 -6.43
N SER A 13 60.78 28.10 -6.90
CA SER A 13 61.73 29.19 -7.19
C SER A 13 62.64 29.17 -8.45
N ILE A 14 62.25 30.06 -9.38
CA ILE A 14 63.06 31.11 -10.04
C ILE A 14 64.46 30.72 -10.54
N LYS A 15 64.58 30.57 -11.88
CA LYS A 15 65.64 31.20 -12.71
C LYS A 15 65.42 30.93 -14.21
N SER A 16 64.86 31.90 -14.94
CA SER A 16 65.23 32.12 -16.36
C SER A 16 64.82 33.52 -16.85
N LYS A 17 65.63 34.53 -16.50
CA LYS A 17 65.61 35.90 -17.07
C LYS A 17 66.04 35.96 -18.56
N LYS A 18 65.61 35.03 -19.41
CA LYS A 18 65.90 35.05 -20.86
C LYS A 18 64.70 34.79 -21.78
N ALA A 19 63.51 34.53 -21.23
CA ALA A 19 62.26 34.43 -22.03
C ALA A 19 61.42 35.73 -22.04
N ALA A 20 61.77 36.73 -21.22
CA ALA A 20 60.94 37.93 -21.01
C ALA A 20 61.18 39.07 -22.02
N LEU A 21 62.11 38.94 -22.98
CA LEU A 21 62.46 40.03 -23.90
C LEU A 21 61.94 39.84 -25.34
N LEU A 22 61.37 38.68 -25.68
CA LEU A 22 60.80 38.41 -27.00
C LEU A 22 59.26 38.42 -27.04
N LEU A 23 58.60 38.48 -25.88
CA LEU A 23 57.13 38.59 -25.79
C LEU A 23 56.64 40.06 -25.74
N VAL A 24 57.53 41.02 -25.48
CA VAL A 24 57.16 42.44 -25.27
C VAL A 24 57.06 43.24 -26.58
N LEU A 25 57.52 42.69 -27.71
CA LEU A 25 57.38 43.33 -29.04
C LEU A 25 56.22 42.76 -29.89
N GLY A 26 55.61 41.64 -29.49
CA GLY A 26 54.43 41.07 -30.15
C GLY A 26 53.08 41.54 -29.59
N LEU A 27 53.07 42.16 -28.40
CA LEU A 27 51.87 42.63 -27.71
C LEU A 27 51.53 44.11 -27.97
N VAL A 28 52.35 44.83 -28.75
CA VAL A 28 52.09 46.24 -29.11
C VAL A 28 51.36 46.36 -30.47
N ALA A 29 51.14 45.25 -31.19
CA ALA A 29 50.51 45.27 -32.52
C ALA A 29 49.07 44.70 -32.57
N LEU A 30 48.47 44.33 -31.44
CA LEU A 30 47.02 44.08 -31.31
C LEU A 30 46.39 45.09 -30.32
N ALA A 31 46.70 46.36 -30.51
CA ALA A 31 45.91 47.48 -29.95
C ALA A 31 45.10 48.14 -31.08
N ALA A 32 44.54 47.33 -31.97
CA ALA A 32 43.56 47.77 -32.97
C ALA A 32 42.17 47.75 -32.30
N GLY A 33 41.87 48.82 -31.57
CA GLY A 33 40.52 49.28 -31.24
C GLY A 33 39.59 48.30 -30.54
N SER A 34 39.76 48.07 -29.23
CA SER A 34 38.57 47.88 -28.40
C SER A 34 37.84 49.22 -28.38
N ALA A 35 36.76 49.32 -29.15
CA ALA A 35 35.86 50.47 -29.04
C ALA A 35 35.45 50.57 -27.56
N GLN A 36 35.82 51.67 -26.92
CA GLN A 36 35.36 51.96 -25.57
C GLN A 36 33.83 51.97 -25.60
N ALA A 37 33.18 51.23 -24.69
CA ALA A 37 31.73 51.21 -24.57
C ALA A 37 31.19 52.65 -24.58
N ALA A 38 30.20 52.89 -25.43
CA ALA A 38 29.64 54.22 -25.59
C ALA A 38 28.73 54.51 -24.39
N VAL A 39 29.03 55.59 -23.65
CA VAL A 39 28.27 56.01 -22.48
C VAL A 39 27.27 57.08 -22.88
N TYR A 40 25.99 56.81 -22.63
CA TYR A 40 24.89 57.70 -22.93
C TYR A 40 24.21 58.12 -21.63
N THR A 41 24.24 59.42 -21.34
CA THR A 41 23.56 59.98 -20.17
C THR A 41 22.20 60.51 -20.60
N TRP A 42 21.15 59.92 -20.06
CA TRP A 42 19.81 60.44 -20.12
C TRP A 42 19.68 61.62 -19.14
N THR A 43 19.29 62.77 -19.67
CA THR A 43 19.17 64.04 -18.94
C THR A 43 17.73 64.55 -18.85
N GLY A 44 16.83 64.03 -19.70
CA GLY A 44 15.44 64.52 -19.85
C GLY A 44 15.36 65.91 -20.51
N ASP A 45 14.46 66.09 -21.47
CA ASP A 45 14.21 67.40 -22.10
C ASP A 45 13.04 68.14 -21.44
N GLU A 46 13.30 68.89 -20.36
CA GLU A 46 12.26 69.66 -19.64
C GLU A 46 11.48 70.67 -20.53
N THR A 47 11.89 70.88 -21.78
CA THR A 47 11.21 71.75 -22.75
C THR A 47 10.26 71.01 -23.72
N ALA A 48 10.27 69.67 -23.72
CA ALA A 48 9.42 68.85 -24.57
C ALA A 48 7.95 68.84 -24.10
N THR A 49 7.01 68.76 -25.04
CA THR A 49 5.56 68.71 -24.75
C THR A 49 4.97 67.33 -25.06
N GLY A 50 4.13 66.81 -24.18
CA GLY A 50 3.48 65.50 -24.37
C GLY A 50 4.38 64.34 -23.92
N ASN A 51 4.25 63.19 -24.59
CA ASN A 51 4.98 61.97 -24.26
C ASN A 51 6.47 61.99 -24.65
N ASP A 52 6.89 62.98 -25.44
CA ASP A 52 8.25 63.09 -25.98
C ASP A 52 9.28 63.42 -24.89
N TYR A 53 8.85 63.99 -23.74
CA TYR A 53 9.71 64.34 -22.59
C TYR A 53 10.38 63.14 -21.92
N ALA A 54 9.77 61.95 -22.02
CA ALA A 54 10.21 60.77 -21.27
C ALA A 54 10.54 59.57 -22.17
N ASP A 55 10.54 59.76 -23.49
CA ASP A 55 10.77 58.70 -24.49
C ASP A 55 12.27 58.51 -24.79
N TRP A 56 12.74 57.27 -24.68
CA TRP A 56 14.12 56.89 -25.02
C TRP A 56 14.46 57.04 -26.50
N ASN A 57 13.49 57.14 -27.41
CA ASN A 57 13.71 57.41 -28.85
C ASN A 57 14.09 58.86 -29.16
N TYR A 58 13.84 59.79 -28.24
CA TYR A 58 13.96 61.21 -28.55
C TYR A 58 15.36 61.72 -28.19
N ASP A 59 16.16 62.10 -29.20
CA ASP A 59 17.56 62.52 -29.05
C ASP A 59 17.75 63.58 -27.95
N ASN A 60 16.86 64.56 -27.84
CA ASN A 60 16.99 65.65 -26.86
C ASN A 60 16.92 65.18 -25.39
N ASN A 61 16.38 63.99 -25.11
CA ASN A 61 16.36 63.44 -23.76
C ASN A 61 17.74 62.91 -23.33
N TRP A 62 18.70 62.86 -24.24
CA TRP A 62 20.06 62.40 -24.03
C TRP A 62 21.03 63.58 -24.10
N GLY A 63 22.18 63.49 -23.42
CA GLY A 63 23.27 64.48 -23.51
C GLY A 63 23.96 64.56 -24.89
N GLY A 64 23.30 64.09 -25.96
CA GLY A 64 23.80 63.90 -27.31
C GLY A 64 22.74 63.21 -28.19
N THR A 65 23.16 62.35 -29.11
CA THR A 65 22.25 61.49 -29.88
C THR A 65 21.77 60.31 -29.01
N ALA A 66 20.54 59.85 -29.22
CA ALA A 66 20.02 58.67 -28.54
C ALA A 66 20.91 57.43 -28.77
N PRO A 67 20.99 56.52 -27.80
CA PRO A 67 21.73 55.26 -27.95
C PRO A 67 21.20 54.44 -29.12
N THR A 68 22.07 53.60 -29.66
CA THR A 68 21.67 52.56 -30.62
C THR A 68 21.00 51.36 -29.94
N PHE A 69 21.15 51.23 -28.62
CA PHE A 69 20.66 50.15 -27.79
C PHE A 69 21.16 48.78 -28.24
N VAL A 70 22.48 48.64 -28.20
CA VAL A 70 23.21 47.38 -28.43
C VAL A 70 23.98 46.93 -27.19
N ASN A 71 24.53 45.72 -27.23
CA ASN A 71 25.26 45.08 -26.13
C ASN A 71 26.62 45.74 -25.75
N THR A 72 26.92 46.91 -26.31
CA THR A 72 28.08 47.76 -25.94
C THR A 72 27.66 49.10 -25.33
N ASP A 73 26.36 49.42 -25.28
CA ASP A 73 25.85 50.72 -24.85
C ASP A 73 25.66 50.75 -23.32
N ASP A 74 26.24 51.77 -22.68
CA ASP A 74 26.11 52.04 -21.25
C ASP A 74 25.15 53.20 -21.02
N ILE A 75 24.09 52.95 -20.26
CA ILE A 75 23.05 53.93 -19.98
C ILE A 75 23.26 54.52 -18.58
N LYS A 76 23.29 55.85 -18.48
CA LYS A 76 23.27 56.58 -17.21
C LYS A 76 22.01 57.40 -17.09
N ILE A 77 21.31 57.32 -15.96
CA ILE A 77 20.16 58.15 -15.63
C ILE A 77 20.61 59.21 -14.61
N ALA A 78 20.49 60.48 -14.99
CA ALA A 78 20.92 61.62 -14.18
C ALA A 78 19.79 62.65 -14.01
N GLY A 79 19.92 63.54 -13.02
CA GLY A 79 18.97 64.64 -12.77
C GLY A 79 17.83 64.35 -11.78
N THR A 80 17.18 65.41 -11.30
CA THR A 80 16.16 65.39 -10.23
C THR A 80 14.82 66.01 -10.68
N ALA A 81 13.79 65.19 -10.83
CA ALA A 81 12.35 65.49 -10.67
C ALA A 81 11.57 64.31 -11.24
N THR A 82 11.17 63.32 -10.44
CA THR A 82 10.28 62.19 -10.78
C THR A 82 10.08 61.92 -12.28
N LEU A 83 10.86 60.99 -12.86
CA LEU A 83 10.94 60.82 -14.32
C LEU A 83 10.36 59.47 -14.70
N ASP A 84 9.12 59.50 -15.19
CA ASP A 84 8.37 58.36 -15.72
C ASP A 84 8.81 58.08 -17.16
N GLN A 85 9.93 57.38 -17.33
CA GLN A 85 10.57 57.13 -18.64
C GLN A 85 9.88 55.99 -19.40
N TYR A 86 10.04 55.95 -20.73
CA TYR A 86 9.50 54.91 -21.60
C TYR A 86 10.54 54.41 -22.60
N ILE A 87 10.75 53.08 -22.68
CA ILE A 87 11.69 52.50 -23.64
C ILE A 87 11.13 52.41 -25.07
N ARG A 88 9.79 52.31 -25.19
CA ARG A 88 8.93 52.27 -26.41
C ARG A 88 9.17 51.18 -27.46
N THR A 89 10.39 50.67 -27.57
CA THR A 89 10.79 49.53 -28.40
C THR A 89 11.63 48.57 -27.56
N HIS A 90 11.82 47.32 -28.01
CA HIS A 90 12.74 46.40 -27.33
C HIS A 90 14.15 47.00 -27.36
N ARG A 91 14.83 47.02 -26.23
CA ARG A 91 16.18 47.61 -26.08
C ARG A 91 17.15 46.58 -25.58
N THR A 92 18.37 46.60 -26.13
CA THR A 92 19.49 45.86 -25.56
C THR A 92 20.50 46.85 -25.00
N ILE A 93 20.99 46.60 -23.79
CA ILE A 93 22.00 47.45 -23.15
C ILE A 93 23.04 46.59 -22.45
N ARG A 94 24.26 47.13 -22.31
CA ARG A 94 25.33 46.51 -21.53
C ARG A 94 25.22 46.85 -20.05
N SER A 95 24.94 48.12 -19.75
CA SER A 95 24.81 48.58 -18.37
C SER A 95 23.76 49.67 -18.20
N LEU A 96 23.23 49.78 -16.98
CA LEU A 96 22.34 50.84 -16.53
C LEU A 96 22.84 51.38 -15.17
N GLU A 97 22.98 52.70 -15.05
CA GLU A 97 23.41 53.35 -13.81
C GLU A 97 22.45 54.48 -13.43
N PHE A 98 21.84 54.40 -12.25
CA PHE A 98 21.20 55.53 -11.60
C PHE A 98 22.28 56.31 -10.85
N THR A 99 22.68 57.44 -11.43
CA THR A 99 23.84 58.21 -10.95
C THR A 99 23.57 58.90 -9.61
N SER A 100 24.63 59.42 -8.98
CA SER A 100 24.54 60.20 -7.73
C SER A 100 23.63 61.42 -7.80
N SER A 101 23.31 61.91 -9.01
CA SER A 101 22.39 63.03 -9.22
C SER A 101 20.91 62.61 -9.32
N ASN A 102 20.61 61.32 -9.43
CA ASN A 102 19.25 60.81 -9.59
C ASN A 102 18.59 60.54 -8.22
N THR A 103 18.30 61.61 -7.47
CA THR A 103 17.81 61.50 -6.09
C THR A 103 16.29 61.33 -5.97
N GLY A 104 15.52 61.66 -7.02
CA GLY A 104 14.06 61.46 -7.05
C GLY A 104 13.65 60.02 -7.35
N ALA A 105 12.39 59.66 -7.10
CA ALA A 105 11.84 58.39 -7.59
C ALA A 105 11.94 58.34 -9.13
N THR A 106 12.21 57.19 -9.71
CA THR A 106 12.40 57.05 -11.16
C THR A 106 11.87 55.72 -11.64
N GLN A 107 11.01 55.76 -12.65
CA GLN A 107 10.47 54.56 -13.29
C GLN A 107 10.97 54.48 -14.74
N ILE A 108 11.42 53.30 -15.16
CA ILE A 108 11.65 52.97 -16.57
C ILE A 108 10.52 52.04 -17.01
N GLY A 109 9.58 52.63 -17.76
CA GLY A 109 8.35 52.05 -18.26
C GLY A 109 8.52 51.18 -19.50
N PHE A 110 7.97 49.97 -19.45
CA PHE A 110 8.04 48.97 -20.50
C PHE A 110 6.82 48.96 -21.45
N ILE A 111 6.43 50.14 -21.93
CA ILE A 111 5.24 50.30 -22.78
C ILE A 111 5.58 50.97 -24.11
N ALA A 112 5.03 50.44 -25.20
CA ALA A 112 5.07 51.07 -26.53
C ALA A 112 4.04 52.20 -26.66
N ALA A 113 4.20 53.06 -27.66
CA ALA A 113 3.24 54.15 -27.91
C ALA A 113 1.81 53.69 -28.23
N ASN A 114 1.63 52.43 -28.62
CA ASN A 114 0.33 51.80 -28.88
C ASN A 114 -0.15 50.89 -27.72
N GLY A 115 0.53 50.88 -26.58
CA GLY A 115 0.21 50.02 -25.44
C GLY A 115 0.72 48.58 -25.55
N ALA A 116 1.54 48.24 -26.56
CA ALA A 116 2.16 46.92 -26.65
C ALA A 116 3.45 46.82 -25.80
N ASP A 117 3.77 45.61 -25.36
CA ASP A 117 4.83 45.33 -24.38
C ASP A 117 6.21 45.45 -24.99
N ARG A 118 7.19 45.89 -24.19
CA ARG A 118 8.58 46.05 -24.65
C ARG A 118 9.56 45.55 -23.62
N ASP A 119 10.57 44.85 -24.11
CA ASP A 119 11.57 44.24 -23.25
C ASP A 119 12.81 45.12 -23.10
N LEU A 120 13.38 45.12 -21.90
CA LEU A 120 14.73 45.60 -21.64
C LEU A 120 15.67 44.40 -21.48
N THR A 121 16.54 44.21 -22.46
CA THR A 121 17.51 43.12 -22.49
C THR A 121 18.86 43.59 -21.94
N PHE A 122 19.35 42.93 -20.89
CA PHE A 122 20.73 43.03 -20.44
C PHE A 122 21.59 42.01 -21.20
N SER A 123 22.53 42.51 -21.99
CA SER A 123 23.48 41.71 -22.75
C SER A 123 24.81 42.45 -22.85
N ALA A 124 25.91 41.77 -22.53
CA ALA A 124 27.25 42.32 -22.66
C ALA A 124 28.00 41.62 -23.78
N ASP A 125 28.75 42.40 -24.56
CA ASP A 125 29.72 41.88 -25.53
C ASP A 125 30.88 41.14 -24.86
N THR A 126 31.21 41.50 -23.62
CA THR A 126 32.19 40.83 -22.76
C THR A 126 31.77 40.85 -21.28
N GLY A 127 31.93 39.73 -20.57
CA GLY A 127 31.64 39.65 -19.13
C GLY A 127 30.15 39.70 -18.79
N ASN A 128 29.84 40.24 -17.60
CA ASN A 128 28.47 40.44 -17.12
C ASN A 128 27.95 41.82 -17.53
N SER A 129 26.64 41.93 -17.70
CA SER A 129 25.95 43.22 -17.70
C SER A 129 25.87 43.78 -16.27
N SER A 130 25.66 45.08 -16.11
CA SER A 130 25.58 45.69 -14.76
C SER A 130 24.42 46.68 -14.60
N LEU A 131 23.80 46.65 -13.42
CA LEU A 131 22.82 47.63 -12.97
C LEU A 131 23.28 48.25 -11.65
N THR A 132 23.54 49.56 -11.64
CA THR A 132 24.09 50.24 -10.44
C THR A 132 23.16 51.35 -9.97
N VAL A 133 22.89 51.38 -8.66
CA VAL A 133 22.26 52.52 -7.98
C VAL A 133 23.30 53.16 -7.07
N ASP A 134 23.70 54.39 -7.39
CA ASP A 134 24.69 55.13 -6.61
C ASP A 134 24.21 55.35 -5.16
N ALA A 135 25.15 55.41 -4.21
CA ALA A 135 24.84 55.61 -2.79
C ALA A 135 24.06 56.90 -2.49
N SER A 136 24.19 57.91 -3.36
CA SER A 136 23.50 59.20 -3.23
C SER A 136 22.12 59.20 -3.89
N ALA A 137 21.76 58.17 -4.67
CA ALA A 137 20.45 58.06 -5.29
C ALA A 137 19.41 57.57 -4.26
N SER A 138 18.55 58.48 -3.78
CA SER A 138 17.71 58.24 -2.60
C SER A 138 16.27 57.79 -2.85
N GLY A 139 15.66 58.14 -3.99
CA GLY A 139 14.28 57.78 -4.31
C GLY A 139 14.17 56.41 -4.97
N ASP A 140 13.01 55.78 -4.86
CA ASP A 140 12.74 54.43 -5.41
C ASP A 140 12.99 54.36 -6.91
N LYS A 141 13.56 53.25 -7.36
CA LYS A 141 13.85 52.94 -8.76
C LYS A 141 12.99 51.77 -9.19
N THR A 142 12.23 51.92 -10.27
CA THR A 142 11.33 50.87 -10.73
C THR A 142 11.60 50.56 -12.19
N LEU A 143 11.79 49.27 -12.51
CA LEU A 143 11.84 48.75 -13.87
C LEU A 143 10.57 47.92 -14.09
N GLY A 144 9.74 48.28 -15.06
CA GLY A 144 8.50 47.54 -15.31
C GLY A 144 7.41 48.39 -15.94
N SER A 145 6.19 47.87 -15.99
CA SER A 145 5.05 48.59 -16.57
C SER A 145 4.38 49.52 -15.55
N PHE A 146 3.70 50.57 -16.03
CA PHE A 146 2.86 51.42 -15.18
C PHE A 146 1.60 50.66 -14.76
N GLU A 147 1.02 51.00 -13.59
CA GLU A 147 -0.25 50.43 -13.12
C GLU A 147 -1.33 50.49 -14.23
N GLY A 148 -2.01 49.36 -14.45
CA GLY A 148 -3.08 49.24 -15.46
C GLY A 148 -2.66 48.70 -16.83
N SER A 149 -1.41 48.25 -17.02
CA SER A 149 -1.00 47.53 -18.23
C SER A 149 -1.58 46.12 -18.27
N VAL A 150 -2.17 45.73 -19.40
CA VAL A 150 -2.85 44.43 -19.58
C VAL A 150 -1.89 43.29 -19.91
N THR A 151 -0.71 43.64 -20.43
CA THR A 151 0.45 42.78 -20.62
C THR A 151 1.67 43.63 -20.23
N PRO A 152 2.48 43.22 -19.24
CA PRO A 152 3.67 43.98 -18.87
C PRO A 152 4.88 43.54 -19.69
N GLY A 153 5.73 44.47 -20.14
CA GLY A 153 7.02 44.09 -20.71
C GLY A 153 7.98 43.52 -19.67
N GLU A 154 9.10 42.96 -20.11
CA GLU A 154 9.95 42.11 -19.27
C GLU A 154 11.43 42.56 -19.25
N VAL A 155 12.17 42.08 -18.24
CA VAL A 155 13.64 42.12 -18.22
C VAL A 155 14.20 40.81 -18.76
N VAL A 156 15.09 40.87 -19.74
CA VAL A 156 15.68 39.69 -20.39
C VAL A 156 17.18 39.60 -20.12
N LEU A 157 17.62 38.47 -19.57
CA LEU A 157 19.02 38.19 -19.24
C LEU A 157 19.67 37.29 -20.31
N LEU A 158 20.33 37.90 -21.31
CA LEU A 158 21.18 37.17 -22.27
C LEU A 158 22.62 37.01 -21.79
N SER A 159 23.02 37.81 -20.81
CA SER A 159 24.24 37.68 -20.04
C SER A 159 23.88 37.70 -18.56
N ASN A 160 24.81 37.27 -17.69
CA ASN A 160 24.63 37.48 -16.25
C ASN A 160 24.49 38.99 -15.95
N LEU A 161 23.75 39.33 -14.90
CA LEU A 161 23.54 40.72 -14.48
C LEU A 161 24.03 40.93 -13.05
N ASP A 162 24.99 41.83 -12.89
CA ASP A 162 25.47 42.31 -11.60
C ASP A 162 24.67 43.55 -11.18
N VAL A 163 23.80 43.39 -10.18
CA VAL A 163 23.04 44.46 -9.54
C VAL A 163 23.83 44.96 -8.32
N THR A 164 24.26 46.22 -8.34
CA THR A 164 24.89 46.88 -7.19
C THR A 164 24.03 48.04 -6.72
N HIS A 165 23.27 47.83 -5.65
CA HIS A 165 22.38 48.84 -5.08
C HIS A 165 22.97 49.46 -3.82
N ASN A 166 23.36 50.73 -3.87
CA ASN A 166 23.85 51.45 -2.69
C ASN A 166 22.94 52.59 -2.22
N GLY A 167 21.92 52.95 -3.01
CA GLY A 167 20.94 53.97 -2.66
C GLY A 167 20.05 53.61 -1.47
N THR A 168 19.26 54.59 -0.99
CA THR A 168 18.38 54.43 0.19
C THR A 168 16.93 54.06 -0.12
N GLY A 169 16.46 54.31 -1.35
CA GLY A 169 15.16 53.84 -1.83
C GLY A 169 15.26 52.38 -2.31
N ASN A 170 14.13 51.78 -2.68
CA ASN A 170 14.11 50.42 -3.22
C ASN A 170 14.43 50.39 -4.72
N LEU A 171 15.12 49.36 -5.19
CA LEU A 171 15.17 49.00 -6.62
C LEU A 171 14.17 47.87 -6.88
N THR A 172 13.08 48.18 -7.56
CA THR A 172 11.98 47.24 -7.82
C THR A 172 11.99 46.78 -9.28
N PHE A 173 12.03 45.48 -9.48
CA PHE A 173 11.65 44.83 -10.74
C PHE A 173 10.16 44.51 -10.67
N ALA A 174 9.37 45.36 -11.31
CA ALA A 174 7.90 45.30 -11.42
C ALA A 174 7.47 44.66 -12.76
N CYS A 175 8.11 43.54 -13.09
CA CYS A 175 7.91 42.76 -14.30
C CYS A 175 8.54 41.37 -14.13
N GLU A 176 8.28 40.49 -15.08
CA GLU A 176 9.01 39.23 -15.21
C GLU A 176 10.48 39.49 -15.56
N ILE A 177 11.37 38.72 -14.91
CA ILE A 177 12.75 38.55 -15.32
C ILE A 177 12.87 37.15 -15.97
N ARG A 178 13.32 37.09 -17.22
CA ARG A 178 13.51 35.82 -17.98
C ARG A 178 14.91 35.69 -18.58
N GLY A 179 15.29 34.48 -19.00
CA GLY A 179 16.55 34.19 -19.69
C GLY A 179 17.44 33.19 -18.95
N ALA A 180 18.67 33.00 -19.43
CA ALA A 180 19.60 32.00 -18.88
C ALA A 180 20.72 32.58 -18.01
N GLY A 181 20.82 33.92 -17.93
CA GLY A 181 21.86 34.59 -17.15
C GLY A 181 21.64 34.47 -15.65
N ASN A 182 22.74 34.40 -14.89
CA ASN A 182 22.73 34.53 -13.43
C ASN A 182 22.45 35.97 -13.02
N LEU A 183 21.89 36.15 -11.82
CA LEU A 183 21.64 37.45 -11.22
C LEU A 183 22.44 37.58 -9.91
N ASN A 184 23.33 38.55 -9.84
CA ASN A 184 24.15 38.79 -8.65
C ASN A 184 23.72 40.11 -8.00
N VAL A 185 23.15 40.07 -6.80
CA VAL A 185 22.63 41.23 -6.06
C VAL A 185 23.59 41.59 -4.94
N ALA A 186 24.11 42.81 -4.93
CA ALA A 186 25.03 43.31 -3.93
C ALA A 186 24.76 44.78 -3.58
N GLY A 187 25.41 45.28 -2.52
CA GLY A 187 25.31 46.66 -2.06
C GLY A 187 24.43 46.80 -0.81
N SER A 188 24.37 48.02 -0.28
CA SER A 188 23.71 48.32 1.00
C SER A 188 22.21 48.59 0.92
N GLY A 189 21.64 48.75 -0.27
CA GLY A 189 20.21 49.01 -0.48
C GLY A 189 19.41 47.74 -0.77
N THR A 190 18.09 47.90 -0.86
CA THR A 190 17.14 46.78 -1.02
C THR A 190 16.71 46.64 -2.47
N THR A 191 16.90 45.44 -3.03
CA THR A 191 16.31 45.04 -4.32
C THR A 191 15.00 44.30 -4.07
N VAL A 192 13.97 44.53 -4.89
CA VAL A 192 12.64 43.95 -4.75
C VAL A 192 12.23 43.29 -6.06
N PHE A 193 11.81 42.03 -6.00
CA PHE A 193 11.09 41.36 -7.09
C PHE A 193 9.60 41.35 -6.76
N SER A 194 8.80 41.82 -7.73
CA SER A 194 7.35 41.90 -7.61
C SER A 194 6.60 41.24 -8.77
N GLY A 195 7.33 40.75 -9.80
CA GLY A 195 6.77 40.00 -10.91
C GLY A 195 7.02 38.48 -10.82
N THR A 196 6.60 37.77 -11.85
CA THR A 196 6.81 36.32 -12.02
C THR A 196 8.16 36.08 -12.69
N ASN A 197 9.17 35.62 -11.96
CA ASN A 197 10.53 35.49 -12.48
C ASN A 197 10.82 34.05 -12.93
N THR A 198 11.22 33.88 -14.20
CA THR A 198 11.34 32.57 -14.88
C THR A 198 12.75 32.27 -15.42
N TYR A 199 13.73 33.11 -15.10
CA TYR A 199 15.11 32.87 -15.52
C TYR A 199 15.69 31.60 -14.90
N THR A 200 16.55 30.90 -15.64
CA THR A 200 17.11 29.60 -15.24
C THR A 200 18.52 29.69 -14.67
N GLY A 201 19.05 30.91 -14.51
CA GLY A 201 20.34 31.17 -13.87
C GLY A 201 20.24 31.22 -12.34
N ASN A 202 21.37 31.13 -11.66
CA ASN A 202 21.44 31.28 -10.21
C ASN A 202 21.22 32.73 -9.77
N THR A 203 20.70 32.88 -8.56
CA THR A 203 20.56 34.16 -7.86
C THR A 203 21.52 34.19 -6.69
N THR A 204 22.54 35.04 -6.75
CA THR A 204 23.48 35.22 -5.63
C THR A 204 23.22 36.57 -4.96
N VAL A 205 22.91 36.56 -3.67
CA VAL A 205 22.56 37.74 -2.87
C VAL A 205 23.63 37.99 -1.81
N ASP A 206 24.44 39.03 -2.01
CA ASP A 206 25.39 39.58 -1.03
C ASP A 206 24.93 40.96 -0.49
N GLY A 207 23.75 41.44 -0.93
CA GLY A 207 23.08 42.65 -0.45
C GLY A 207 21.77 42.34 0.28
N ALA A 208 20.70 43.06 -0.05
CA ALA A 208 19.34 42.75 0.41
C ALA A 208 18.37 42.50 -0.75
N LEU A 209 17.58 41.42 -0.66
CA LEU A 209 16.56 41.05 -1.64
C LEU A 209 15.21 40.77 -0.96
N THR A 210 14.13 41.25 -1.57
CA THR A 210 12.75 40.91 -1.18
C THR A 210 12.01 40.31 -2.37
N LEU A 211 11.46 39.11 -2.21
CA LEU A 211 10.44 38.54 -3.10
C LEU A 211 9.07 38.87 -2.50
N SER A 212 8.29 39.74 -3.16
CA SER A 212 7.02 40.25 -2.63
C SER A 212 5.90 39.20 -2.67
N GLU A 213 4.83 39.37 -1.88
CA GLU A 213 3.69 38.43 -1.75
C GLU A 213 3.09 37.93 -3.08
N ALA A 214 2.92 38.80 -4.08
CA ALA A 214 2.37 38.41 -5.38
C ALA A 214 3.44 38.04 -6.43
N ALA A 215 4.71 37.99 -6.02
CA ALA A 215 5.83 37.67 -6.90
C ALA A 215 6.09 36.17 -6.94
N GLN A 216 6.78 35.71 -7.97
CA GLN A 216 7.21 34.31 -8.08
C GLN A 216 8.70 34.23 -8.43
N LEU A 217 9.38 33.20 -7.93
CA LEU A 217 10.72 32.80 -8.37
C LEU A 217 10.71 31.33 -8.80
N ALA A 218 11.04 31.08 -10.06
CA ALA A 218 11.06 29.72 -10.61
C ALA A 218 12.43 29.04 -10.46
N PHE A 219 12.38 27.73 -10.24
CA PHE A 219 13.55 26.85 -10.18
C PHE A 219 13.39 25.68 -11.14
N THR A 220 14.37 25.45 -12.00
CA THR A 220 14.45 24.29 -12.88
C THR A 220 15.18 23.16 -12.18
N ILE A 221 14.51 22.03 -11.96
CA ILE A 221 15.07 20.87 -11.25
C ILE A 221 15.41 19.77 -12.26
N GLY A 222 16.69 19.42 -12.33
CA GLY A 222 17.23 18.38 -13.20
C GLY A 222 17.56 17.09 -12.44
N THR A 223 18.52 16.32 -12.97
CA THR A 223 19.10 15.17 -12.24
C THR A 223 19.67 15.60 -10.88
N ASN A 224 19.90 14.65 -9.97
CA ASN A 224 20.43 14.90 -8.61
C ASN A 224 21.52 16.00 -8.56
N GLY A 225 21.30 17.02 -7.74
CA GLY A 225 22.19 18.18 -7.55
C GLY A 225 22.25 19.19 -8.71
N VAL A 226 21.41 19.06 -9.74
CA VAL A 226 21.36 19.98 -10.88
C VAL A 226 20.11 20.86 -10.78
N ASN A 227 20.29 22.10 -10.36
CA ASN A 227 19.24 23.12 -10.28
C ASN A 227 19.84 24.53 -10.35
N ASN A 228 19.02 25.55 -10.64
CA ASN A 228 19.35 26.90 -10.23
C ASN A 228 19.07 27.09 -8.73
N ALA A 229 19.77 28.01 -8.09
CA ALA A 229 19.70 28.19 -6.64
C ALA A 229 19.70 29.67 -6.24
N LEU A 230 19.16 29.92 -5.04
CA LEU A 230 19.28 31.17 -4.31
C LEU A 230 20.38 31.00 -3.24
N SER A 231 21.48 31.74 -3.36
CA SER A 231 22.66 31.62 -2.49
C SER A 231 23.25 32.98 -2.12
N GLY A 232 24.28 33.02 -1.28
CA GLY A 232 25.03 34.24 -0.97
C GLY A 232 25.14 34.51 0.52
N SER A 233 25.48 35.74 0.91
CA SER A 233 25.67 36.13 2.32
C SER A 233 24.77 37.27 2.80
N GLY A 234 23.86 37.71 1.94
CA GLY A 234 22.96 38.84 2.15
C GLY A 234 21.65 38.49 2.86
N ALA A 235 20.85 39.52 3.11
CA ALA A 235 19.52 39.39 3.71
C ALA A 235 18.45 39.13 2.64
N VAL A 236 17.58 38.14 2.88
CA VAL A 236 16.51 37.77 1.94
C VAL A 236 15.17 37.68 2.68
N SER A 237 14.14 38.36 2.16
CA SER A 237 12.74 38.18 2.58
C SER A 237 11.98 37.45 1.47
N LEU A 238 11.40 36.30 1.78
CA LEU A 238 10.66 35.45 0.85
C LEU A 238 9.18 35.45 1.21
N ASP A 239 8.44 36.44 0.71
CA ASP A 239 7.00 36.58 0.97
C ASP A 239 6.15 36.04 -0.18
N GLY A 240 6.72 35.83 -1.37
CA GLY A 240 6.04 35.32 -2.57
C GLY A 240 6.18 33.82 -2.81
N ASP A 241 5.90 33.41 -4.05
CA ASP A 241 5.82 32.01 -4.46
C ASP A 241 7.14 31.47 -5.02
N PHE A 242 7.46 30.23 -4.67
CA PHE A 242 8.44 29.43 -5.40
C PHE A 242 7.72 28.47 -6.35
N LEU A 243 8.21 28.39 -7.60
CA LEU A 243 7.72 27.43 -8.60
C LEU A 243 8.84 26.47 -9.00
N LEU A 244 8.70 25.20 -8.64
CA LEU A 244 9.67 24.15 -9.00
C LEU A 244 9.23 23.43 -10.28
N ASP A 245 9.99 23.55 -11.36
CA ASP A 245 9.81 22.71 -12.54
C ASP A 245 10.47 21.34 -12.29
N LEU A 246 9.64 20.37 -11.92
CA LEU A 246 10.05 19.00 -11.61
C LEU A 246 10.07 18.06 -12.83
N THR A 247 9.79 18.57 -14.04
CA THR A 247 9.68 17.72 -15.24
C THR A 247 10.99 16.98 -15.56
N GLY A 248 12.14 17.57 -15.20
CA GLY A 248 13.47 16.99 -15.36
C GLY A 248 14.07 16.36 -14.09
N ALA A 249 13.32 16.34 -12.98
CA ALA A 249 13.85 15.97 -11.67
C ALA A 249 14.26 14.49 -11.57
N GLY A 250 15.32 14.23 -10.81
CA GLY A 250 15.67 12.89 -10.31
C GLY A 250 14.52 12.28 -9.49
N ARG A 251 14.51 10.95 -9.37
CA ARG A 251 13.43 10.18 -8.72
C ARG A 251 13.97 9.09 -7.78
N THR A 252 15.28 9.04 -7.58
CA THR A 252 15.88 8.05 -6.70
C THR A 252 15.75 8.55 -5.27
N LEU A 253 15.32 7.70 -4.34
CA LEU A 253 15.27 8.03 -2.92
C LEU A 253 16.61 8.62 -2.46
N GLY A 254 16.57 9.83 -1.90
CA GLY A 254 17.73 10.58 -1.45
C GLY A 254 18.41 11.47 -2.50
N ASP A 255 17.93 11.53 -3.75
CA ASP A 255 18.32 12.60 -4.68
C ASP A 255 17.95 13.96 -4.06
N SER A 256 18.82 14.96 -4.16
CA SER A 256 18.60 16.27 -3.51
C SER A 256 19.12 17.47 -4.29
N TRP A 257 18.55 18.64 -4.03
CA TRP A 257 18.83 19.92 -4.69
C TRP A 257 18.81 21.06 -3.67
N GLN A 258 19.87 21.88 -3.64
CA GLN A 258 19.94 23.08 -2.80
C GLN A 258 19.18 24.21 -3.48
N ILE A 259 17.95 24.48 -3.03
CA ILE A 259 17.12 25.55 -3.60
C ILE A 259 17.49 26.89 -2.97
N VAL A 260 17.62 26.91 -1.64
CA VAL A 260 18.04 28.09 -0.86
C VAL A 260 19.23 27.71 0.00
N ASP A 261 20.36 28.39 -0.12
CA ASP A 261 21.54 28.14 0.73
C ASP A 261 21.38 28.81 2.11
N VAL A 262 20.59 28.18 2.98
CA VAL A 262 20.26 28.66 4.34
C VAL A 262 21.46 28.64 5.31
N ASP A 263 22.54 27.93 4.94
CA ASP A 263 23.78 27.91 5.74
C ASP A 263 24.54 29.24 5.63
N THR A 264 24.35 29.97 4.52
CA THR A 264 25.11 31.19 4.21
C THR A 264 24.25 32.44 4.11
N LEU A 265 23.00 32.33 3.68
CA LEU A 265 22.06 33.44 3.62
C LEU A 265 21.53 33.84 4.99
N MET A 266 21.00 35.06 5.06
CA MET A 266 20.16 35.52 6.17
C MET A 266 18.72 35.65 5.65
N GLU A 267 18.07 34.52 5.45
CA GLU A 267 16.73 34.43 4.88
C GLU A 267 15.61 34.45 5.92
N THR A 268 14.41 34.79 5.46
CA THR A 268 13.17 34.64 6.21
C THR A 268 12.09 34.20 5.23
N PHE A 269 11.51 33.02 5.48
CA PHE A 269 10.29 32.57 4.83
C PHE A 269 9.11 33.29 5.50
N GLY A 270 8.42 34.14 4.73
CA GLY A 270 7.33 34.98 5.21
C GLY A 270 6.05 34.20 5.43
N ALA A 271 5.07 34.80 6.14
CA ALA A 271 3.79 34.15 6.42
C ALA A 271 2.94 33.86 5.16
N THR A 272 3.26 34.52 4.05
CA THR A 272 2.61 34.36 2.74
C THR A 272 3.44 33.52 1.77
N PHE A 273 4.62 33.03 2.20
CA PHE A 273 5.45 32.15 1.38
C PHE A 273 4.65 30.91 0.95
N SER A 274 4.76 30.55 -0.33
CA SER A 274 4.13 29.35 -0.85
C SER A 274 5.04 28.61 -1.84
N LEU A 275 4.84 27.30 -1.95
CA LEU A 275 5.60 26.43 -2.85
C LEU A 275 4.66 25.65 -3.78
N ALA A 276 4.93 25.68 -5.07
CA ALA A 276 4.21 24.93 -6.09
C ALA A 276 5.18 24.26 -7.08
N SER A 277 4.70 23.25 -7.79
CA SER A 277 5.28 22.74 -9.02
C SER A 277 4.43 23.12 -10.24
N THR A 278 4.90 22.78 -11.44
CA THR A 278 4.10 22.92 -12.67
C THR A 278 2.85 22.03 -12.70
N ALA A 279 2.76 21.02 -11.81
CA ALA A 279 1.62 20.11 -11.70
C ALA A 279 0.65 20.45 -10.55
N GLY A 280 1.08 21.20 -9.53
CA GLY A 280 0.21 21.59 -8.41
C GLY A 280 0.95 22.16 -7.20
N SER A 281 0.19 22.49 -6.16
CA SER A 281 0.74 23.05 -4.91
C SER A 281 1.33 21.97 -4.00
N PHE A 282 2.41 22.31 -3.29
CA PHE A 282 2.92 21.50 -2.19
C PHE A 282 2.04 21.66 -0.94
N THR A 283 2.05 20.66 -0.06
CA THR A 283 1.38 20.70 1.25
C THR A 283 2.41 20.96 2.34
N GLU A 284 2.17 21.96 3.19
CA GLU A 284 3.08 22.36 4.27
C GLU A 284 2.73 21.69 5.60
N THR A 285 3.75 21.26 6.34
CA THR A 285 3.64 20.84 7.73
C THR A 285 4.95 21.13 8.47
N ASN A 286 4.92 22.09 9.39
CA ASN A 286 6.06 22.46 10.25
C ASN A 286 7.34 22.85 9.47
N GLY A 287 7.20 23.65 8.41
CA GLY A 287 8.29 24.12 7.55
C GLY A 287 8.81 23.05 6.57
N VAL A 288 8.09 21.94 6.41
CA VAL A 288 8.35 20.91 5.41
C VAL A 288 7.20 20.91 4.40
N TRP A 289 7.53 21.12 3.14
CA TRP A 289 6.61 21.18 2.02
C TRP A 289 6.72 19.90 1.20
N SER A 290 5.63 19.16 1.02
CA SER A 290 5.61 17.86 0.33
C SER A 290 4.71 17.83 -0.91
N ILE A 291 5.12 17.07 -1.93
CA ILE A 291 4.28 16.72 -3.08
C ILE A 291 4.65 15.32 -3.58
N SER A 292 3.67 14.57 -4.10
CA SER A 292 3.93 13.37 -4.89
C SER A 292 3.68 13.67 -6.36
N GLU A 293 4.72 13.61 -7.17
CA GLU A 293 4.65 13.92 -8.59
C GLU A 293 5.58 12.97 -9.37
N ASN A 294 5.22 12.64 -10.62
CA ASN A 294 6.09 11.86 -11.51
C ASN A 294 6.55 10.49 -10.94
N GLY A 295 5.77 9.91 -10.00
CA GLY A 295 6.08 8.65 -9.33
C GLY A 295 7.14 8.74 -8.23
N ALA A 296 7.43 9.95 -7.72
CA ALA A 296 8.34 10.20 -6.60
C ALA A 296 7.68 11.14 -5.58
N GLY A 297 8.04 11.00 -4.29
CA GLY A 297 7.74 11.99 -3.27
C GLY A 297 8.86 13.03 -3.22
N TYR A 298 8.53 14.30 -3.15
CA TYR A 298 9.49 15.40 -3.00
C TYR A 298 9.18 16.20 -1.74
N GLU A 299 10.19 16.49 -0.93
CA GLU A 299 10.09 17.34 0.25
C GLU A 299 11.08 18.50 0.17
N PHE A 300 10.58 19.73 0.29
CA PHE A 300 11.39 20.92 0.52
C PHE A 300 11.32 21.32 1.99
N SER A 301 12.47 21.55 2.62
CA SER A 301 12.53 21.97 4.02
C SER A 301 13.06 23.40 4.14
N GLU A 302 12.29 24.29 4.77
CA GLU A 302 12.71 25.67 5.05
C GLU A 302 13.95 25.73 5.94
N ASN A 303 14.12 24.76 6.84
CA ASN A 303 15.25 24.73 7.77
C ASN A 303 16.57 24.30 7.10
N THR A 304 16.52 23.63 5.96
CA THR A 304 17.73 23.17 5.24
C THR A 304 17.86 23.78 3.84
N GLY A 305 16.79 24.39 3.32
CA GLY A 305 16.68 24.88 1.95
C GLY A 305 16.85 23.80 0.87
N LEU A 306 16.80 22.52 1.25
CA LEU A 306 16.93 21.38 0.34
C LEU A 306 15.56 20.89 -0.12
N LEU A 307 15.45 20.61 -1.42
CA LEU A 307 14.46 19.71 -1.99
C LEU A 307 15.07 18.30 -2.03
N THR A 308 14.37 17.28 -1.53
CA THR A 308 14.85 15.89 -1.49
C THR A 308 13.78 14.93 -2.00
N VAL A 309 14.19 13.90 -2.75
CA VAL A 309 13.32 12.77 -3.04
C VAL A 309 13.18 11.90 -1.80
N VAL A 310 11.94 11.77 -1.33
CA VAL A 310 11.55 10.89 -0.23
C VAL A 310 10.77 9.70 -0.76
N THR A 311 10.45 8.76 0.12
CA THR A 311 9.56 7.65 -0.23
C THR A 311 8.23 8.22 -0.71
N VAL A 312 7.72 7.71 -1.83
CA VAL A 312 6.36 8.02 -2.27
C VAL A 312 5.43 7.60 -1.16
N LEU A 313 4.75 8.58 -0.55
CA LEU A 313 3.74 8.29 0.43
C LEU A 313 2.57 7.63 -0.30
N PRO A 314 2.03 6.50 0.19
CA PRO A 314 0.84 5.89 -0.40
C PRO A 314 -0.30 6.90 -0.54
N ALA A 315 -1.21 6.70 -1.50
CA ALA A 315 -2.28 7.66 -1.80
C ALA A 315 -3.12 8.06 -0.57
N ALA A 316 -3.35 7.11 0.35
CA ALA A 316 -4.10 7.32 1.59
C ALA A 316 -3.29 7.89 2.76
N HIS A 317 -2.03 8.30 2.56
CA HIS A 317 -1.18 8.78 3.66
C HIS A 317 -1.75 9.96 4.45
N TRP A 318 -2.54 10.82 3.84
CA TRP A 318 -3.17 11.92 4.57
C TRP A 318 -4.14 11.44 5.66
N MET A 319 -4.61 10.18 5.62
CA MET A 319 -5.44 9.55 6.66
C MET A 319 -4.60 8.84 7.75
N SER A 320 -3.30 8.62 7.51
CA SER A 320 -2.41 7.87 8.41
C SER A 320 -2.21 8.61 9.72
N GLY A 321 -2.56 7.99 10.84
CA GLY A 321 -2.54 8.61 12.16
C GLY A 321 -3.67 9.61 12.42
N GLU A 322 -4.60 9.75 11.47
CA GLU A 322 -5.68 10.72 11.49
C GLU A 322 -7.06 10.06 11.65
N TRP A 323 -8.05 10.83 12.12
CA TRP A 323 -9.39 10.30 12.37
C TRP A 323 -10.52 11.22 11.90
N GLY A 324 -11.69 10.61 11.70
CA GLY A 324 -12.86 11.29 11.17
C GLY A 324 -14.20 10.85 11.75
N ILE A 325 -15.26 11.48 11.26
CA ILE A 325 -16.65 11.22 11.67
C ILE A 325 -17.50 10.93 10.43
N GLY A 326 -18.33 9.89 10.49
CA GLY A 326 -19.28 9.56 9.45
C GLY A 326 -20.74 9.60 9.91
N TRP A 327 -21.65 9.81 8.97
CA TRP A 327 -23.11 9.75 9.18
C TRP A 327 -23.84 9.51 7.86
N ARG A 328 -25.16 9.26 7.92
CA ARG A 328 -26.00 9.11 6.72
C ARG A 328 -27.22 10.01 6.79
N PHE A 329 -27.45 10.75 5.71
CA PHE A 329 -28.71 11.43 5.41
C PHE A 329 -29.67 10.45 4.73
N ARG A 330 -30.95 10.55 5.06
CA ARG A 330 -32.01 9.79 4.40
C ARG A 330 -32.42 10.50 3.12
N ALA A 331 -32.11 9.92 1.96
CA ALA A 331 -32.36 10.58 0.68
C ALA A 331 -33.85 10.54 0.28
N ASP A 332 -34.59 9.58 0.82
CA ASP A 332 -36.05 9.44 0.64
C ASP A 332 -36.85 10.52 1.38
N ASP A 333 -36.34 11.07 2.49
CA ASP A 333 -36.94 12.22 3.18
C ASP A 333 -36.55 13.55 2.53
N LYS A 334 -37.18 13.81 1.38
CA LYS A 334 -36.96 15.03 0.61
C LYS A 334 -37.27 16.32 1.36
N THR A 335 -38.19 16.26 2.32
CA THR A 335 -38.54 17.43 3.14
C THR A 335 -37.39 17.74 4.08
N GLN A 336 -36.79 16.72 4.68
CA GLN A 336 -35.61 16.88 5.50
C GLN A 336 -34.42 17.39 4.67
N ILE A 337 -34.14 16.77 3.51
CA ILE A 337 -33.08 17.23 2.58
C ILE A 337 -33.26 18.70 2.23
N ALA A 338 -34.48 19.18 1.98
CA ALA A 338 -34.73 20.59 1.67
C ALA A 338 -34.50 21.57 2.84
N ASN A 339 -34.54 21.09 4.09
CA ASN A 339 -34.51 21.94 5.29
C ASN A 339 -33.19 21.87 6.09
N TRP A 340 -32.24 21.02 5.71
CA TRP A 340 -30.94 20.91 6.36
C TRP A 340 -30.18 22.25 6.45
N ASP A 341 -29.63 22.55 7.63
CA ASP A 341 -28.70 23.66 7.86
C ASP A 341 -27.25 23.14 7.90
N VAL A 342 -26.53 23.39 6.81
CA VAL A 342 -25.16 22.92 6.59
C VAL A 342 -24.17 23.61 7.54
N ASP A 343 -24.32 24.91 7.76
CA ASP A 343 -23.39 25.69 8.58
C ASP A 343 -23.43 25.24 10.04
N THR A 344 -24.62 24.88 10.53
CA THR A 344 -24.81 24.36 11.88
C THR A 344 -24.06 23.04 12.09
N LEU A 345 -24.22 22.07 11.18
CA LEU A 345 -23.51 20.78 11.27
C LEU A 345 -21.99 20.94 11.14
N VAL A 346 -21.54 21.71 10.15
CA VAL A 346 -20.10 21.98 9.92
C VAL A 346 -19.47 22.64 11.14
N SER A 347 -20.17 23.62 11.75
CA SER A 347 -19.69 24.30 12.96
C SER A 347 -19.59 23.36 14.16
N GLN A 348 -20.56 22.45 14.33
CA GLN A 348 -20.52 21.47 15.42
C GLN A 348 -19.37 20.48 15.23
N VAL A 349 -19.21 19.90 14.04
CA VAL A 349 -18.12 18.95 13.74
C VAL A 349 -16.76 19.61 13.92
N LYS A 350 -16.57 20.83 13.42
CA LYS A 350 -15.33 21.60 13.60
C LYS A 350 -14.98 21.88 15.06
N SER A 351 -15.99 21.95 15.93
CA SER A 351 -15.76 22.18 17.37
C SER A 351 -15.17 20.96 18.09
N ILE A 352 -15.23 19.77 17.49
CA ILE A 352 -14.65 18.54 18.01
C ILE A 352 -13.15 18.51 17.61
N PRO A 353 -12.20 18.52 18.56
CA PRO A 353 -10.79 18.71 18.24
C PRO A 353 -10.18 17.54 17.44
N GLY A 354 -9.42 17.86 16.39
CA GLY A 354 -8.61 16.89 15.66
C GLY A 354 -9.36 16.06 14.61
N VAL A 355 -10.61 16.41 14.27
CA VAL A 355 -11.32 15.79 13.13
C VAL A 355 -10.61 16.17 11.82
N ASN A 356 -10.04 15.18 11.15
CA ASN A 356 -9.32 15.33 9.88
C ASN A 356 -10.27 15.22 8.67
N HIS A 357 -11.18 14.24 8.72
CA HIS A 357 -12.07 13.93 7.62
C HIS A 357 -13.50 13.58 8.05
N VAL A 358 -14.41 13.61 7.09
CA VAL A 358 -15.79 13.19 7.26
C VAL A 358 -16.21 12.19 6.19
N ILE A 359 -17.10 11.26 6.55
CA ILE A 359 -17.70 10.30 5.59
C ILE A 359 -19.22 10.42 5.60
N PHE A 360 -19.78 11.02 4.55
CA PHE A 360 -21.23 11.10 4.39
C PHE A 360 -21.67 10.66 2.99
N ASN A 361 -22.94 10.32 2.88
CA ASN A 361 -23.45 9.66 1.71
C ASN A 361 -23.79 10.62 0.55
N LEU A 362 -23.46 10.18 -0.66
CA LEU A 362 -23.99 10.72 -1.89
C LEU A 362 -25.27 9.96 -2.30
N SER A 363 -25.22 8.63 -2.28
CA SER A 363 -26.40 7.76 -2.40
C SER A 363 -26.81 7.22 -1.04
N ASP A 364 -28.09 7.00 -0.78
CA ASP A 364 -28.55 6.50 0.51
C ASP A 364 -27.93 5.13 0.89
N ALA A 365 -27.87 4.86 2.20
CA ALA A 365 -27.20 3.70 2.78
C ALA A 365 -27.84 2.41 2.28
N ALA A 366 -27.07 1.57 1.58
CA ALA A 366 -27.58 0.38 0.90
C ALA A 366 -28.73 0.62 -0.11
N HIS A 367 -28.87 1.84 -0.63
CA HIS A 367 -29.86 2.24 -1.63
C HIS A 367 -29.14 3.00 -2.77
N GLY A 368 -28.76 2.26 -3.81
CA GLY A 368 -28.06 2.84 -4.98
C GLY A 368 -28.99 3.60 -5.94
N ASP A 369 -30.27 3.67 -5.59
CA ASP A 369 -31.39 4.21 -6.35
C ASP A 369 -31.92 5.54 -5.79
N ALA A 370 -31.35 6.05 -4.69
CA ALA A 370 -31.72 7.32 -4.06
C ALA A 370 -30.49 8.17 -3.69
N TYR A 371 -30.53 9.48 -3.95
CA TYR A 371 -29.39 10.40 -3.84
C TYR A 371 -29.77 11.71 -3.15
N ILE A 372 -28.81 12.32 -2.45
CA ILE A 372 -28.97 13.63 -1.79
C ILE A 372 -28.57 14.82 -2.69
N ALA A 373 -28.36 14.56 -3.97
CA ALA A 373 -28.00 15.54 -4.98
C ALA A 373 -28.76 15.27 -6.30
N PRO A 374 -28.96 16.30 -7.15
CA PRO A 374 -29.61 16.13 -8.45
C PRO A 374 -28.63 15.50 -9.45
N HIS A 375 -29.16 14.82 -10.48
CA HIS A 375 -28.38 14.17 -11.52
C HIS A 375 -29.07 14.29 -12.89
N SER A 376 -28.34 14.66 -13.95
CA SER A 376 -28.93 15.03 -15.24
C SER A 376 -29.84 13.96 -15.85
N VAL A 377 -29.43 12.69 -15.76
CA VAL A 377 -30.23 11.54 -16.21
C VAL A 377 -31.22 11.06 -15.15
N LEU A 378 -30.73 10.70 -13.96
CA LEU A 378 -31.55 10.04 -12.94
C LEU A 378 -32.74 10.92 -12.50
N THR A 379 -32.53 12.23 -12.31
CA THR A 379 -33.62 13.17 -12.00
C THR A 379 -34.66 13.23 -13.11
N ALA A 380 -34.27 13.11 -14.38
CA ALA A 380 -35.19 13.18 -15.51
C ALA A 380 -36.05 11.92 -15.67
N ILE A 381 -35.44 10.74 -15.50
CA ILE A 381 -36.15 9.46 -15.66
C ILE A 381 -36.94 9.08 -14.40
N ASN A 382 -36.47 9.52 -13.22
CA ASN A 382 -37.14 9.26 -11.96
C ASN A 382 -36.86 10.36 -10.92
N PRO A 383 -37.64 11.46 -10.90
CA PRO A 383 -37.47 12.56 -9.95
C PRO A 383 -37.52 12.14 -8.47
N GLY A 384 -38.12 10.99 -8.17
CA GLY A 384 -38.15 10.40 -6.83
C GLY A 384 -36.79 10.00 -6.27
N SER A 385 -35.85 9.63 -7.15
CA SER A 385 -34.49 9.18 -6.79
C SER A 385 -33.53 10.31 -6.38
N THR A 386 -33.93 11.57 -6.54
CA THR A 386 -33.09 12.74 -6.24
C THR A 386 -33.87 13.78 -5.43
N PRO A 387 -33.22 14.78 -4.82
CA PRO A 387 -33.89 15.79 -4.01
C PRO A 387 -34.90 16.62 -4.81
N ASP A 388 -35.92 17.13 -4.13
CA ASP A 388 -36.84 18.12 -4.71
C ASP A 388 -36.17 19.50 -4.83
N ASN A 389 -36.67 20.33 -5.76
CA ASN A 389 -36.17 21.69 -6.03
C ASN A 389 -34.69 21.77 -6.43
N ASP A 390 -34.12 20.66 -6.93
CA ASP A 390 -32.73 20.56 -7.37
C ASP A 390 -31.70 20.96 -6.30
N ARG A 391 -32.02 20.80 -5.00
CA ARG A 391 -31.03 21.06 -3.94
C ARG A 391 -29.90 20.04 -4.02
N ASP A 392 -28.66 20.53 -4.08
CA ASP A 392 -27.44 19.72 -4.05
C ASP A 392 -26.83 19.76 -2.64
N LEU A 393 -27.43 19.00 -1.72
CA LEU A 393 -26.99 18.98 -0.31
C LEU A 393 -25.56 18.44 -0.18
N PHE A 394 -25.17 17.49 -1.04
CA PHE A 394 -23.81 16.96 -1.05
C PHE A 394 -22.78 18.07 -1.35
N MET A 395 -23.02 18.89 -2.38
CA MET A 395 -22.12 19.99 -2.73
C MET A 395 -21.99 21.01 -1.61
N GLU A 396 -23.12 21.43 -1.01
CA GLU A 396 -23.13 22.41 0.07
C GLU A 396 -22.31 21.90 1.28
N MET A 397 -22.52 20.64 1.69
CA MET A 397 -21.77 20.00 2.78
C MET A 397 -20.28 19.86 2.45
N ALA A 398 -19.94 19.40 1.24
CA ALA A 398 -18.56 19.21 0.83
C ALA A 398 -17.79 20.54 0.80
N GLN A 399 -18.40 21.60 0.24
CA GLN A 399 -17.82 22.95 0.26
C GLN A 399 -17.65 23.48 1.68
N GLY A 400 -18.66 23.26 2.55
CA GLY A 400 -18.62 23.65 3.95
C GLY A 400 -17.43 23.05 4.69
N PHE A 401 -17.18 21.75 4.54
CA PHE A 401 -16.03 21.10 5.19
C PHE A 401 -14.68 21.46 4.57
N GLN A 402 -14.58 21.51 3.24
CA GLN A 402 -13.35 21.90 2.54
C GLN A 402 -12.89 23.31 2.94
N THR A 403 -13.84 24.27 3.03
CA THR A 403 -13.56 25.64 3.48
C THR A 403 -13.03 25.69 4.92
N ASN A 404 -13.32 24.66 5.72
CA ASN A 404 -12.88 24.54 7.10
C ASN A 404 -11.68 23.60 7.28
N GLY A 405 -11.04 23.17 6.19
CA GLY A 405 -9.83 22.32 6.21
C GLY A 405 -10.11 20.86 6.60
N ILE A 406 -11.37 20.40 6.50
CA ILE A 406 -11.77 19.02 6.80
C ILE A 406 -12.01 18.30 5.48
N LYS A 407 -11.35 17.15 5.31
CA LYS A 407 -11.40 16.33 4.10
C LYS A 407 -12.72 15.58 3.98
N VAL A 408 -13.16 15.30 2.75
CA VAL A 408 -14.48 14.71 2.47
C VAL A 408 -14.35 13.37 1.77
N ILE A 409 -14.96 12.34 2.35
CA ILE A 409 -15.11 11.02 1.74
C ILE A 409 -16.58 10.79 1.38
N ALA A 410 -16.86 10.52 0.11
CA ALA A 410 -18.18 10.22 -0.40
C ALA A 410 -18.53 8.75 -0.20
N TYR A 411 -19.58 8.45 0.57
CA TYR A 411 -20.16 7.10 0.59
C TYR A 411 -21.08 6.90 -0.60
N VAL A 412 -20.95 5.74 -1.28
CA VAL A 412 -21.75 5.36 -2.44
C VAL A 412 -22.13 3.88 -2.35
N ALA A 413 -23.40 3.55 -2.53
CA ALA A 413 -23.87 2.17 -2.65
C ALA A 413 -23.63 1.65 -4.08
N ALA A 414 -22.60 0.82 -4.27
CA ALA A 414 -22.09 0.42 -5.58
C ALA A 414 -23.07 -0.39 -6.43
N GLN A 415 -24.12 -0.94 -5.84
CA GLN A 415 -25.18 -1.66 -6.55
C GLN A 415 -25.96 -0.77 -7.55
N GLY A 416 -25.83 0.56 -7.43
CA GLY A 416 -26.41 1.57 -8.32
C GLY A 416 -27.94 1.53 -8.42
N PRO A 417 -28.53 2.27 -9.38
CA PRO A 417 -29.98 2.34 -9.52
C PRO A 417 -30.65 1.03 -9.96
N ALA A 418 -29.85 0.06 -10.42
CA ALA A 418 -30.31 -1.30 -10.72
C ALA A 418 -30.48 -2.17 -9.46
N MET A 419 -30.05 -1.68 -8.28
CA MET A 419 -30.14 -2.40 -7.00
C MET A 419 -29.60 -3.83 -7.10
N LEU A 420 -28.45 -4.01 -7.76
CA LEU A 420 -27.93 -5.33 -8.12
C LEU A 420 -27.82 -6.30 -6.95
N LYS A 421 -27.55 -5.83 -5.73
CA LYS A 421 -27.42 -6.68 -4.54
C LYS A 421 -28.78 -7.01 -3.90
N HIS A 422 -29.60 -6.00 -3.64
CA HIS A 422 -30.81 -6.18 -2.81
C HIS A 422 -32.10 -6.33 -3.63
N GLY A 423 -32.07 -5.95 -4.92
CA GLY A 423 -33.22 -6.03 -5.82
C GLY A 423 -34.37 -5.08 -5.45
N ALA A 424 -35.50 -5.29 -6.12
CA ALA A 424 -36.68 -4.42 -6.01
C ALA A 424 -37.35 -4.42 -4.64
N GLU A 425 -37.15 -5.46 -3.83
CA GLU A 425 -37.69 -5.53 -2.46
C GLU A 425 -37.19 -4.38 -1.59
N ALA A 426 -35.92 -4.02 -1.75
CA ALA A 426 -35.25 -2.97 -0.99
C ALA A 426 -35.15 -1.64 -1.75
N ALA A 427 -35.77 -1.50 -2.93
CA ALA A 427 -35.81 -0.22 -3.63
C ALA A 427 -36.58 0.82 -2.81
N TYR A 428 -36.21 2.09 -2.91
CA TYR A 428 -36.83 3.14 -2.10
C TYR A 428 -38.35 3.29 -2.39
N ASP A 429 -38.78 2.91 -3.61
CA ASP A 429 -40.18 2.93 -4.06
C ASP A 429 -40.80 1.52 -4.19
N SER A 430 -40.24 0.54 -3.48
CA SER A 430 -40.68 -0.86 -3.51
C SER A 430 -42.19 -1.04 -3.26
N VAL A 431 -42.83 -1.82 -4.14
CA VAL A 431 -44.24 -2.22 -4.02
C VAL A 431 -44.37 -3.74 -4.15
N GLU A 432 -44.89 -4.39 -3.11
CA GLU A 432 -45.25 -5.81 -3.16
C GLU A 432 -46.56 -6.00 -3.97
N VAL A 433 -46.46 -6.64 -5.13
CA VAL A 433 -47.60 -6.86 -6.04
C VAL A 433 -48.25 -8.23 -5.88
N SER A 434 -47.51 -9.18 -5.31
CA SER A 434 -48.00 -10.47 -4.83
C SER A 434 -47.02 -11.02 -3.80
N SER A 435 -47.39 -12.08 -3.06
CA SER A 435 -46.57 -12.64 -1.97
C SER A 435 -45.10 -12.81 -2.39
N ASN A 436 -44.19 -12.06 -1.74
CA ASN A 436 -42.75 -12.03 -2.00
C ASN A 436 -42.36 -11.66 -3.45
N VAL A 437 -43.18 -10.87 -4.14
CA VAL A 437 -42.89 -10.33 -5.48
C VAL A 437 -43.01 -8.81 -5.42
N TYR A 438 -41.87 -8.16 -5.61
CA TYR A 438 -41.73 -6.71 -5.50
C TYR A 438 -41.46 -6.09 -6.86
N THR A 439 -41.92 -4.86 -7.04
CA THR A 439 -41.69 -4.03 -8.22
C THR A 439 -41.20 -2.66 -7.79
N SER A 440 -40.39 -2.02 -8.63
CA SER A 440 -39.88 -0.66 -8.42
C SER A 440 -39.96 0.10 -9.74
N VAL A 441 -40.65 1.25 -9.72
CA VAL A 441 -40.77 2.11 -10.90
C VAL A 441 -39.42 2.76 -11.21
N ALA A 442 -38.66 3.11 -10.17
CA ALA A 442 -37.31 3.64 -10.29
C ALA A 442 -36.38 2.68 -11.04
N MET A 443 -36.34 1.41 -10.64
CA MET A 443 -35.54 0.38 -11.29
C MET A 443 -35.99 0.12 -12.74
N ASP A 444 -37.31 0.07 -12.99
CA ASP A 444 -37.85 -0.11 -14.34
C ASP A 444 -37.45 1.06 -15.26
N ASN A 445 -37.54 2.31 -14.77
CA ASN A 445 -37.14 3.49 -15.52
C ASN A 445 -35.64 3.50 -15.81
N TRP A 446 -34.81 3.12 -14.85
CA TRP A 446 -33.37 2.95 -15.05
C TRP A 446 -33.07 1.87 -16.09
N SER A 447 -33.69 0.69 -15.98
CA SER A 447 -33.52 -0.40 -16.94
C SER A 447 -33.85 0.06 -18.36
N ASN A 448 -35.00 0.72 -18.55
CA ASN A 448 -35.42 1.26 -19.84
C ASN A 448 -34.42 2.28 -20.41
N TYR A 449 -33.83 3.13 -19.57
CA TYR A 449 -32.78 4.06 -20.00
C TYR A 449 -31.53 3.30 -20.47
N VAL A 450 -31.05 2.35 -19.67
CA VAL A 450 -29.83 1.58 -19.98
C VAL A 450 -30.00 0.81 -21.28
N TYR A 451 -31.12 0.12 -21.50
CA TYR A 451 -31.40 -0.56 -22.77
C TYR A 451 -31.54 0.37 -23.97
N GLY A 452 -31.86 1.65 -23.74
CA GLY A 452 -31.89 2.66 -24.79
C GLY A 452 -30.50 3.23 -25.13
N ALA A 453 -29.59 3.27 -24.15
CA ALA A 453 -28.25 3.87 -24.28
C ALA A 453 -27.15 2.85 -24.59
N TYR A 454 -27.33 1.60 -24.17
CA TYR A 454 -26.34 0.52 -24.28
C TYR A 454 -26.90 -0.66 -25.08
N ASN A 455 -26.01 -1.31 -25.82
CA ASN A 455 -26.34 -2.53 -26.55
C ASN A 455 -25.86 -3.74 -25.75
N ILE A 456 -26.79 -4.57 -25.28
CA ILE A 456 -26.49 -5.77 -24.49
C ILE A 456 -25.50 -6.73 -25.18
N GLY A 457 -25.45 -6.74 -26.52
CA GLY A 457 -24.51 -7.57 -27.28
C GLY A 457 -23.03 -7.22 -27.11
N ASP A 458 -22.73 -6.07 -26.50
CA ASP A 458 -21.36 -5.64 -26.20
C ASP A 458 -20.89 -6.12 -24.80
N PHE A 459 -21.76 -6.78 -24.04
CA PHE A 459 -21.52 -7.22 -22.67
C PHE A 459 -21.74 -8.73 -22.53
N ALA A 460 -21.16 -9.32 -21.48
CA ALA A 460 -21.35 -10.74 -21.17
C ALA A 460 -22.78 -11.04 -20.71
N ASP A 461 -23.36 -10.14 -19.92
CA ASP A 461 -24.74 -10.20 -19.43
C ASP A 461 -25.28 -8.80 -19.07
N GLU A 462 -26.54 -8.77 -18.61
CA GLU A 462 -27.20 -7.52 -18.21
C GLU A 462 -26.53 -6.87 -17.00
N ARG A 463 -25.94 -7.66 -16.11
CA ARG A 463 -25.33 -7.19 -14.87
C ARG A 463 -24.07 -6.39 -15.16
N GLU A 464 -23.21 -6.87 -16.06
CA GLU A 464 -22.04 -6.13 -16.54
C GLU A 464 -22.43 -4.83 -17.25
N MET A 465 -23.50 -4.87 -18.05
CA MET A 465 -24.04 -3.67 -18.68
C MET A 465 -24.51 -2.63 -17.64
N TYR A 466 -25.20 -3.06 -16.58
CA TYR A 466 -25.63 -2.16 -15.50
C TYR A 466 -24.46 -1.57 -14.70
N LYS A 467 -23.41 -2.36 -14.42
CA LYS A 467 -22.19 -1.84 -13.75
C LYS A 467 -21.52 -0.77 -14.61
N ARG A 468 -21.40 -1.02 -15.91
CA ARG A 468 -20.84 -0.05 -16.87
C ARG A 468 -21.65 1.24 -16.90
N ALA A 469 -22.97 1.12 -17.02
CA ALA A 469 -23.87 2.26 -17.04
C ALA A 469 -23.85 3.04 -15.72
N PHE A 470 -23.75 2.38 -14.57
CA PHE A 470 -23.60 3.04 -13.28
C PHE A 470 -22.33 3.90 -13.23
N GLY A 471 -21.18 3.36 -13.67
CA GLY A 471 -19.93 4.11 -13.71
C GLY A 471 -19.98 5.29 -14.67
N GLU A 472 -20.31 5.05 -15.94
CA GLU A 472 -20.24 6.06 -17.00
C GLU A 472 -21.36 7.11 -16.95
N VAL A 473 -22.53 6.77 -16.41
CA VAL A 473 -23.67 7.69 -16.38
C VAL A 473 -23.80 8.37 -15.03
N ILE A 474 -23.69 7.61 -13.93
CA ILE A 474 -23.96 8.13 -12.59
C ILE A 474 -22.68 8.64 -11.92
N LEU A 475 -21.67 7.79 -11.80
CA LEU A 475 -20.46 8.16 -11.07
C LEU A 475 -19.67 9.26 -11.79
N ASP A 476 -19.52 9.18 -13.12
CA ASP A 476 -18.74 10.15 -13.90
C ASP A 476 -19.29 11.58 -13.75
N GLU A 477 -20.61 11.78 -13.78
CA GLU A 477 -21.20 13.11 -13.60
C GLU A 477 -20.91 13.69 -12.22
N TYR A 478 -21.08 12.89 -11.16
CA TYR A 478 -20.81 13.34 -9.79
C TYR A 478 -19.31 13.56 -9.54
N ALA A 479 -18.45 12.66 -10.04
CA ALA A 479 -17.01 12.82 -9.95
C ALA A 479 -16.53 14.08 -10.69
N ALA A 480 -17.07 14.36 -11.88
CA ALA A 480 -16.79 15.58 -12.64
C ALA A 480 -17.28 16.85 -11.93
N ARG A 481 -18.49 16.81 -11.37
CA ARG A 481 -19.12 17.95 -10.70
C ARG A 481 -18.38 18.35 -9.43
N TYR A 482 -18.04 17.36 -8.60
CA TYR A 482 -17.45 17.63 -7.29
C TYR A 482 -15.92 17.67 -7.33
N GLY A 483 -15.27 16.90 -8.20
CA GLY A 483 -13.84 16.92 -8.43
C GLY A 483 -13.03 16.91 -7.13
N ARG A 484 -12.26 17.99 -6.91
CA ARG A 484 -11.39 18.15 -5.72
C ARG A 484 -12.13 18.42 -4.42
N LEU A 485 -13.46 18.57 -4.43
CA LEU A 485 -14.26 18.62 -3.19
C LEU A 485 -14.35 17.25 -2.50
N ILE A 486 -14.05 16.16 -3.21
CA ILE A 486 -14.03 14.79 -2.67
C ILE A 486 -12.57 14.34 -2.56
N ASP A 487 -12.09 14.13 -1.33
CA ASP A 487 -10.78 13.55 -1.03
C ASP A 487 -10.79 12.03 -1.07
N GLY A 488 -11.95 11.38 -0.96
CA GLY A 488 -12.04 9.94 -1.08
C GLY A 488 -13.42 9.39 -1.41
N TRP A 489 -13.46 8.13 -1.84
CA TRP A 489 -14.68 7.40 -2.15
C TRP A 489 -14.75 6.09 -1.38
N TRP A 490 -15.86 5.87 -0.69
CA TRP A 490 -16.16 4.64 0.03
C TRP A 490 -17.34 3.94 -0.66
N PHE A 491 -17.05 2.85 -1.37
CA PHE A 491 -18.05 2.09 -2.12
C PHE A 491 -18.60 0.91 -1.30
N ASP A 492 -19.86 0.99 -0.91
CA ASP A 492 -20.56 -0.12 -0.25
C ASP A 492 -21.00 -1.19 -1.24
N ASN A 493 -21.21 -2.41 -0.76
CA ASN A 493 -21.69 -3.54 -1.56
C ASN A 493 -20.78 -3.89 -2.75
N GLY A 494 -19.49 -3.56 -2.66
CA GLY A 494 -18.54 -3.66 -3.75
C GLY A 494 -17.98 -5.07 -3.99
N ALA A 495 -18.80 -6.10 -3.77
CA ALA A 495 -18.51 -7.43 -4.30
C ALA A 495 -18.49 -7.38 -5.83
N VAL A 496 -17.59 -8.13 -6.47
CA VAL A 496 -17.35 -8.12 -7.93
C VAL A 496 -18.62 -8.32 -8.76
N GLU A 497 -19.60 -8.98 -8.18
CA GLU A 497 -20.88 -9.28 -8.79
C GLU A 497 -21.81 -8.05 -8.91
N ASN A 498 -21.59 -7.01 -8.11
CA ASN A 498 -22.40 -5.77 -8.08
C ASN A 498 -21.61 -4.54 -8.56
N PHE A 499 -20.30 -4.66 -8.74
CA PHE A 499 -19.37 -3.52 -8.79
C PHE A 499 -18.18 -3.81 -9.71
N ASP A 500 -17.90 -2.89 -10.64
CA ASP A 500 -16.68 -2.89 -11.46
C ASP A 500 -15.65 -1.94 -10.83
N ALA A 501 -14.76 -2.53 -10.03
CA ALA A 501 -13.77 -1.81 -9.25
C ALA A 501 -12.79 -1.01 -10.10
N GLU A 502 -12.34 -1.58 -11.21
CA GLU A 502 -11.35 -0.96 -12.09
C GLU A 502 -11.94 0.28 -12.76
N LEU A 503 -13.16 0.15 -13.30
CA LEU A 503 -13.87 1.27 -13.92
C LEU A 503 -14.18 2.38 -12.91
N LEU A 504 -14.80 2.04 -11.78
CA LEU A 504 -15.30 3.04 -10.83
C LEU A 504 -14.15 3.77 -10.15
N PHE A 505 -13.04 3.09 -9.83
CA PHE A 505 -11.85 3.73 -9.27
C PHE A 505 -11.15 4.62 -10.29
N ALA A 506 -11.09 4.22 -11.56
CA ALA A 506 -10.56 5.06 -12.62
C ALA A 506 -11.37 6.36 -12.79
N ILE A 507 -12.71 6.26 -12.80
CA ILE A 507 -13.61 7.42 -12.91
C ILE A 507 -13.48 8.32 -11.67
N ALA A 508 -13.47 7.75 -10.46
CA ALA A 508 -13.28 8.49 -9.22
C ALA A 508 -11.99 9.35 -9.24
N LYS A 509 -10.88 8.75 -9.72
CA LYS A 509 -9.57 9.42 -9.79
C LYS A 509 -9.40 10.32 -11.02
N GLN A 510 -10.32 10.29 -11.99
CA GLN A 510 -10.20 11.06 -13.23
C GLN A 510 -10.20 12.58 -13.00
N TYR A 511 -11.06 13.07 -12.10
CA TYR A 511 -11.22 14.50 -11.81
C TYR A 511 -10.53 14.95 -10.52
N ASN A 512 -10.11 14.00 -9.69
CA ASN A 512 -9.20 14.22 -8.58
C ASN A 512 -8.20 13.05 -8.46
N PRO A 513 -7.02 13.13 -9.11
CA PRO A 513 -6.02 12.06 -9.06
C PRO A 513 -5.49 11.74 -7.66
N ASN A 514 -5.68 12.66 -6.71
CA ASN A 514 -5.27 12.51 -5.32
C ASN A 514 -6.38 11.90 -4.44
N CYS A 515 -7.58 11.64 -4.98
CA CYS A 515 -8.63 11.04 -4.17
C CYS A 515 -8.30 9.57 -3.87
N VAL A 516 -8.63 9.14 -2.65
CA VAL A 516 -8.45 7.77 -2.20
C VAL A 516 -9.70 6.94 -2.45
N VAL A 517 -9.56 5.67 -2.77
CA VAL A 517 -10.71 4.79 -3.04
C VAL A 517 -10.69 3.55 -2.16
N SER A 518 -11.87 3.14 -1.70
CA SER A 518 -12.08 1.90 -0.99
C SER A 518 -13.41 1.27 -1.37
N THR A 519 -13.48 -0.05 -1.23
CA THR A 519 -14.68 -0.86 -1.44
C THR A 519 -14.90 -1.73 -0.21
N SER A 520 -16.13 -2.12 0.08
CA SER A 520 -16.48 -3.05 1.18
C SER A 520 -15.80 -4.42 1.11
N ALA A 521 -15.03 -4.72 0.06
CA ALA A 521 -14.21 -5.92 -0.04
C ALA A 521 -12.98 -5.89 0.89
N GLU A 522 -12.40 -7.07 1.14
CA GLU A 522 -11.15 -7.23 1.87
C GLU A 522 -9.94 -6.67 1.09
N LEU A 523 -8.74 -6.83 1.67
CA LEU A 523 -7.45 -6.42 1.13
C LEU A 523 -7.35 -6.59 -0.40
N SER A 524 -7.22 -5.47 -1.12
CA SER A 524 -7.41 -5.39 -2.58
C SER A 524 -6.15 -4.90 -3.31
N LEU A 525 -6.01 -5.29 -4.57
CA LEU A 525 -4.98 -4.76 -5.48
C LEU A 525 -5.29 -3.35 -5.99
N GLN A 526 -6.49 -2.83 -5.74
CA GLN A 526 -6.97 -1.58 -6.34
C GLN A 526 -7.36 -0.50 -5.31
N SER A 527 -7.63 -0.89 -4.05
CA SER A 527 -7.99 0.08 -3.00
C SER A 527 -6.75 0.77 -2.43
N ASP A 528 -6.93 2.03 -2.00
CA ASP A 528 -5.88 2.80 -1.32
C ASP A 528 -5.94 2.63 0.21
N TYR A 529 -7.11 2.28 0.75
CA TYR A 529 -7.35 2.03 2.17
C TYR A 529 -8.42 0.94 2.38
N LEU A 530 -8.38 0.27 3.53
CA LEU A 530 -9.38 -0.72 3.91
C LEU A 530 -10.74 -0.06 4.20
N SER A 531 -11.84 -0.75 3.87
CA SER A 531 -13.19 -0.20 4.13
C SER A 531 -13.44 0.01 5.62
N GLY A 532 -12.84 -0.83 6.46
CA GLY A 532 -12.92 -0.77 7.91
C GLY A 532 -14.26 -1.23 8.47
N HIS A 533 -15.09 -1.90 7.68
CA HIS A 533 -16.39 -2.41 8.14
C HIS A 533 -16.17 -3.48 9.23
N PRO A 534 -16.78 -3.37 10.42
CA PRO A 534 -16.66 -4.37 11.48
C PRO A 534 -17.40 -5.66 11.11
N THR A 535 -17.24 -6.70 11.92
CA THR A 535 -18.14 -7.86 11.91
C THR A 535 -19.60 -7.36 11.91
N PRO A 536 -20.50 -7.92 11.07
CA PRO A 536 -21.84 -7.37 10.88
C PRO A 536 -22.56 -7.07 12.20
N LEU A 537 -23.06 -5.83 12.33
CA LEU A 537 -23.69 -5.33 13.55
C LEU A 537 -24.95 -6.09 13.97
N ALA A 538 -25.55 -6.85 13.04
CA ALA A 538 -26.65 -7.76 13.33
C ALA A 538 -26.24 -8.95 14.21
N SER A 539 -24.95 -9.28 14.23
CA SER A 539 -24.39 -10.41 14.99
C SER A 539 -23.68 -9.95 16.27
N TYR A 540 -22.87 -8.90 16.18
CA TYR A 540 -22.06 -8.40 17.30
C TYR A 540 -21.99 -6.87 17.30
N PRO A 541 -21.98 -6.21 18.47
CA PRO A 541 -21.77 -4.77 18.53
C PRO A 541 -20.35 -4.40 18.08
N ALA A 542 -20.16 -3.16 17.62
CA ALA A 542 -18.89 -2.72 17.07
C ALA A 542 -17.72 -2.81 18.07
N ASN A 543 -17.98 -2.62 19.37
CA ASN A 543 -16.96 -2.68 20.44
C ASN A 543 -16.61 -4.10 20.90
N ASP A 544 -17.21 -5.13 20.29
CA ASP A 544 -16.92 -6.51 20.65
C ASP A 544 -15.49 -6.91 20.25
N LEU A 545 -14.88 -7.77 21.06
CA LEU A 545 -13.50 -8.24 20.85
C LEU A 545 -13.35 -9.05 19.57
N ILE A 546 -14.45 -9.54 18.97
CA ILE A 546 -14.43 -10.15 17.64
C ILE A 546 -13.83 -9.22 16.57
N ASN A 547 -13.87 -7.89 16.77
CA ASN A 547 -13.31 -6.90 15.86
C ASN A 547 -11.85 -6.52 16.20
N LEU A 548 -11.30 -6.98 17.33
CA LEU A 548 -9.91 -6.69 17.71
C LEU A 548 -8.87 -7.14 16.67
N PRO A 549 -9.03 -8.28 15.96
CA PRO A 549 -8.09 -8.68 14.91
C PRO A 549 -7.89 -7.62 13.81
N MET A 550 -8.89 -6.76 13.55
CA MET A 550 -8.73 -5.65 12.61
C MET A 550 -7.70 -4.64 13.13
N LEU A 551 -7.76 -4.29 14.42
CA LEU A 551 -6.83 -3.38 15.06
C LEU A 551 -5.42 -3.98 15.12
N THR A 552 -5.28 -5.23 15.57
CA THR A 552 -3.96 -5.85 15.74
C THR A 552 -3.27 -6.11 14.42
N ALA A 553 -4.01 -6.30 13.33
CA ALA A 553 -3.44 -6.36 11.98
C ALA A 553 -2.82 -5.03 11.54
N ILE A 554 -3.40 -3.90 11.95
CA ILE A 554 -2.82 -2.56 11.72
C ILE A 554 -1.56 -2.37 12.55
N GLU A 555 -1.59 -2.79 13.83
CA GLU A 555 -0.42 -2.70 14.73
C GLU A 555 0.75 -3.58 14.27
N ALA A 556 0.47 -4.71 13.63
CA ALA A 556 1.49 -5.59 13.09
C ALA A 556 2.14 -5.05 11.80
N ALA A 557 1.50 -4.09 11.13
CA ALA A 557 2.07 -3.43 9.96
C ALA A 557 3.14 -2.41 10.37
N PRO A 558 4.31 -2.35 9.70
CA PRO A 558 5.39 -1.44 10.08
C PRO A 558 5.03 0.06 10.03
N ASP A 559 4.03 0.40 9.22
CA ASP A 559 3.62 1.76 8.85
C ASP A 559 2.09 1.91 8.82
N GLY A 560 1.34 0.94 9.35
CA GLY A 560 -0.12 0.92 9.32
C GLY A 560 -0.71 0.47 7.97
N TYR A 561 0.12 0.13 6.98
CA TYR A 561 -0.34 -0.35 5.67
C TYR A 561 -0.31 -1.88 5.58
N LEU A 562 -1.39 -2.44 5.06
CA LEU A 562 -1.50 -3.84 4.69
C LEU A 562 -1.29 -3.97 3.18
N TYR A 563 -0.63 -5.05 2.75
CA TYR A 563 -0.16 -5.17 1.37
C TYR A 563 -0.81 -6.33 0.64
N LYS A 564 -1.48 -6.04 -0.48
CA LYS A 564 -1.82 -7.04 -1.51
C LYS A 564 -0.80 -6.94 -2.64
N GLY A 565 0.11 -7.91 -2.73
CA GLY A 565 1.24 -7.79 -3.67
C GLY A 565 2.10 -6.57 -3.30
N THR A 566 2.22 -5.60 -4.20
CA THR A 566 2.91 -4.32 -3.95
C THR A 566 1.97 -3.15 -3.67
N GLN A 567 0.64 -3.35 -3.70
CA GLN A 567 -0.33 -2.28 -3.47
C GLN A 567 -0.50 -2.03 -1.96
N PRO A 568 -0.14 -0.84 -1.45
CA PRO A 568 -0.40 -0.46 -0.06
C PRO A 568 -1.88 -0.14 0.14
N ASN A 569 -2.48 -0.73 1.17
CA ASN A 569 -3.84 -0.41 1.64
C ASN A 569 -3.72 0.10 3.08
N LEU A 570 -4.02 1.37 3.31
CA LEU A 570 -4.00 1.92 4.67
C LEU A 570 -4.99 1.16 5.57
N GLY A 571 -4.52 0.71 6.73
CA GLY A 571 -5.36 0.15 7.78
C GLY A 571 -6.35 1.19 8.29
N HIS A 572 -7.64 0.96 8.09
CA HIS A 572 -8.70 1.90 8.50
C HIS A 572 -9.78 1.16 9.28
N MET A 573 -10.16 1.73 10.43
CA MET A 573 -11.23 1.27 11.30
C MET A 573 -12.47 2.14 11.11
N PHE A 574 -13.55 1.62 10.53
CA PHE A 574 -14.80 2.37 10.36
C PHE A 574 -15.86 1.82 11.32
N MET A 575 -15.98 2.41 12.50
CA MET A 575 -16.72 1.81 13.61
C MET A 575 -18.01 2.56 13.91
N ALA A 576 -19.13 1.85 13.97
CA ALA A 576 -20.39 2.41 14.47
C ALA A 576 -20.28 2.72 15.97
N LEU A 577 -20.68 3.93 16.36
CA LEU A 577 -20.74 4.31 17.78
C LEU A 577 -21.95 3.67 18.48
N GLY A 578 -23.06 3.52 17.77
CA GLY A 578 -24.31 2.95 18.26
C GLY A 578 -24.42 1.42 18.06
N THR A 579 -25.53 0.85 18.53
CA THR A 579 -25.91 -0.55 18.24
C THR A 579 -26.19 -0.80 16.76
N ALA A 580 -26.36 0.26 15.96
CA ALA A 580 -26.48 0.22 14.50
C ALA A 580 -25.69 1.38 13.90
N TRP A 581 -25.45 1.35 12.58
CA TRP A 581 -24.66 2.37 11.89
C TRP A 581 -25.18 3.79 12.12
N ASN A 582 -26.47 4.04 11.88
CA ASN A 582 -27.08 5.37 11.94
C ASN A 582 -28.23 5.40 12.95
N SER A 583 -28.11 4.69 14.08
CA SER A 583 -29.06 4.74 15.20
C SER A 583 -28.58 3.93 16.41
N GLY A 584 -29.34 4.02 17.51
CA GLY A 584 -29.20 3.11 18.64
C GLY A 584 -28.33 3.64 19.79
N ALA A 585 -28.31 2.90 20.91
CA ALA A 585 -27.56 3.30 22.09
C ALA A 585 -26.05 3.18 21.85
N ILE A 586 -25.25 4.07 22.46
CA ILE A 586 -23.78 3.98 22.39
C ILE A 586 -23.34 2.67 23.05
N VAL A 587 -22.55 1.87 22.33
CA VAL A 587 -22.06 0.56 22.80
C VAL A 587 -20.66 0.62 23.39
N TRP A 588 -19.92 1.69 23.12
CA TRP A 588 -18.51 1.82 23.49
C TRP A 588 -18.33 2.37 24.91
N PRO A 589 -17.65 1.65 25.80
CA PRO A 589 -16.97 2.25 26.94
C PRO A 589 -15.95 3.30 26.47
N LEU A 590 -15.90 4.44 27.16
CA LEU A 590 -15.06 5.58 26.75
C LEU A 590 -13.57 5.22 26.73
N ASP A 591 -13.13 4.45 27.72
CA ASP A 591 -11.76 3.97 27.90
C ASP A 591 -11.35 2.97 26.81
N GLN A 592 -12.23 2.02 26.47
CA GLN A 592 -12.02 1.09 25.36
C GLN A 592 -11.92 1.84 24.02
N ALA A 593 -12.82 2.80 23.76
CA ALA A 593 -12.78 3.62 22.55
C ALA A 593 -11.48 4.44 22.46
N ALA A 594 -11.03 5.01 23.59
CA ALA A 594 -9.81 5.78 23.66
C ALA A 594 -8.56 4.92 23.41
N ASP A 595 -8.52 3.71 23.98
CA ASP A 595 -7.43 2.75 23.77
C ASP A 595 -7.34 2.32 22.29
N TRP A 596 -8.41 1.77 21.74
CA TRP A 596 -8.40 1.20 20.39
C TRP A 596 -8.09 2.25 19.33
N MET A 597 -8.69 3.43 19.46
CA MET A 597 -8.41 4.54 18.56
C MET A 597 -6.96 5.02 18.70
N THR A 598 -6.42 5.12 19.93
CA THR A 598 -5.01 5.53 20.13
C THR A 598 -4.04 4.53 19.53
N ARG A 599 -4.27 3.23 19.75
CA ARG A 599 -3.49 2.15 19.18
C ARG A 599 -3.48 2.17 17.65
N CYS A 600 -4.67 2.30 17.04
CA CYS A 600 -4.82 2.38 15.59
C CYS A 600 -4.01 3.53 15.00
N LEU A 601 -4.16 4.73 15.57
CA LEU A 601 -3.51 5.94 15.05
C LEU A 601 -2.00 5.93 15.30
N ASN A 602 -1.53 5.43 16.45
CA ASN A 602 -0.10 5.30 16.74
C ASN A 602 0.60 4.28 15.83
N ALA A 603 -0.11 3.26 15.37
CA ALA A 603 0.39 2.30 14.40
C ALA A 603 0.41 2.84 12.95
N GLY A 604 -0.02 4.09 12.72
CA GLY A 604 -0.13 4.68 11.38
C GLY A 604 -1.44 4.33 10.66
N GLY A 605 -2.40 3.67 11.31
CA GLY A 605 -3.74 3.45 10.76
C GLY A 605 -4.62 4.70 10.84
N SER A 606 -5.87 4.58 10.36
CA SER A 606 -6.90 5.62 10.41
C SER A 606 -8.16 5.14 11.11
N TRP A 607 -8.92 6.05 11.73
CA TRP A 607 -10.18 5.73 12.39
C TRP A 607 -11.32 6.63 11.96
N THR A 608 -12.50 6.07 11.68
CA THR A 608 -13.73 6.84 11.46
C THR A 608 -14.83 6.36 12.39
N TRP A 609 -15.41 7.28 13.16
CA TRP A 609 -16.60 7.02 13.98
C TRP A 609 -17.88 7.30 13.19
N ASN A 610 -18.71 6.30 12.94
CA ASN A 610 -20.05 6.55 12.39
C ASN A 610 -21.06 6.83 13.50
N VAL A 611 -21.76 7.96 13.38
CA VAL A 611 -22.69 8.46 14.38
C VAL A 611 -24.06 8.76 13.77
N ASP A 612 -25.04 8.93 14.65
CA ASP A 612 -26.42 9.26 14.29
C ASP A 612 -26.63 10.79 14.27
N LEU A 613 -27.65 11.23 13.52
CA LEU A 613 -28.03 12.63 13.38
C LEU A 613 -29.29 12.95 14.20
N THR A 614 -29.41 14.21 14.62
CA THR A 614 -30.68 14.82 15.01
C THR A 614 -31.14 15.73 13.88
N ASP A 615 -31.83 15.12 12.92
CA ASP A 615 -32.26 15.73 11.67
C ASP A 615 -32.97 17.08 11.81
N ALA A 616 -33.90 17.17 12.77
CA ALA A 616 -34.70 18.37 13.01
C ALA A 616 -33.88 19.59 13.44
N ASP A 617 -32.70 19.35 14.04
CA ASP A 617 -31.81 20.38 14.56
C ASP A 617 -30.55 20.56 13.68
N SER A 618 -30.40 19.75 12.63
CA SER A 618 -29.24 19.73 11.73
C SER A 618 -27.89 19.54 12.45
N ILE A 619 -27.84 18.60 13.40
CA ILE A 619 -26.65 18.31 14.21
C ILE A 619 -26.40 16.80 14.31
N LEU A 620 -25.19 16.43 14.73
CA LEU A 620 -24.93 15.12 15.31
C LEU A 620 -25.77 14.94 16.59
N ARG A 621 -26.16 13.71 16.88
CA ARG A 621 -26.86 13.40 18.14
C ARG A 621 -26.04 13.88 19.34
N ALA A 622 -26.68 14.58 20.27
CA ALA A 622 -25.98 15.35 21.30
C ALA A 622 -25.07 14.50 22.22
N ASP A 623 -25.49 13.28 22.55
CA ASP A 623 -24.71 12.31 23.31
C ASP A 623 -23.50 11.79 22.52
N SER A 624 -23.62 11.63 21.19
CA SER A 624 -22.53 11.23 20.31
C SER A 624 -21.47 12.33 20.21
N ALA A 625 -21.89 13.59 20.02
CA ALA A 625 -20.99 14.73 19.99
C ALA A 625 -20.24 14.92 21.32
N THR A 626 -20.94 14.70 22.45
CA THR A 626 -20.34 14.74 23.79
C THR A 626 -19.33 13.61 23.96
N PHE A 627 -19.70 12.38 23.61
CA PHE A 627 -18.82 11.21 23.68
C PHE A 627 -17.53 11.42 22.88
N LEU A 628 -17.61 11.93 21.65
CA LEU A 628 -16.43 12.18 20.82
C LEU A 628 -15.53 13.28 21.40
N THR A 629 -16.10 14.28 22.07
CA THR A 629 -15.30 15.31 22.78
C THR A 629 -14.59 14.72 23.99
N ASP A 630 -15.30 13.93 24.80
CA ASP A 630 -14.75 13.25 25.98
C ASP A 630 -13.67 12.23 25.58
N LEU A 631 -13.85 11.56 24.44
CA LEU A 631 -12.91 10.59 23.88
C LEU A 631 -11.54 11.22 23.62
N ILE A 632 -11.50 12.42 23.05
CA ILE A 632 -10.23 13.13 22.78
C ILE A 632 -9.54 13.55 24.09
N ALA A 633 -10.30 13.96 25.10
CA ALA A 633 -9.74 14.24 26.41
C ALA A 633 -9.15 12.97 27.07
N GLU A 634 -9.84 11.84 26.95
CA GLU A 634 -9.37 10.54 27.48
C GLU A 634 -8.09 10.08 26.75
N ARG A 635 -8.04 10.19 25.42
CA ARG A 635 -6.82 9.89 24.64
C ARG A 635 -5.63 10.75 25.05
N ALA A 636 -5.85 12.04 25.29
CA ALA A 636 -4.80 12.93 25.77
C ALA A 636 -4.30 12.54 27.17
N ALA A 637 -5.18 12.03 28.04
CA ALA A 637 -4.79 11.50 29.34
C ALA A 637 -3.94 10.23 29.20
N LEU A 638 -4.32 9.31 28.31
CA LEU A 638 -3.56 8.08 27.99
C LEU A 638 -2.14 8.38 27.47
N ALA A 639 -1.92 9.48 26.76
CA ALA A 639 -0.58 9.86 26.27
C ALA A 639 0.35 10.40 27.37
N VAL A 640 -0.19 10.87 28.51
CA VAL A 640 0.58 11.51 29.59
C VAL A 640 0.92 10.54 30.71
N SER A 641 0.07 9.54 30.95
CA SER A 641 0.39 8.39 31.78
C SER A 641 1.03 7.32 30.89
N ASN A 642 2.22 6.84 31.21
CA ASN A 642 2.85 5.71 30.48
C ASN A 642 2.15 4.40 30.85
N VAL A 643 0.86 4.28 30.50
CA VAL A 643 -0.04 3.21 30.91
C VAL A 643 0.16 2.01 30.00
N ALA A 644 0.75 0.93 30.51
CA ALA A 644 1.02 -0.30 29.79
C ALA A 644 -0.23 -1.19 29.71
N SER A 645 -0.47 -1.85 28.59
CA SER A 645 -1.47 -2.92 28.52
C SER A 645 -1.10 -4.08 29.47
N PRO A 646 -2.07 -4.88 29.94
CA PRO A 646 -1.76 -6.18 30.52
C PRO A 646 -1.01 -7.02 29.49
N ILE A 647 -0.11 -7.91 29.93
CA ILE A 647 0.70 -8.77 29.06
C ILE A 647 0.67 -10.19 29.62
N PHE A 648 0.27 -11.16 28.80
CA PHE A 648 0.44 -12.59 29.05
C PHE A 648 1.92 -12.96 29.02
N SER A 649 2.29 -13.89 29.89
CA SER A 649 3.66 -14.40 29.97
C SER A 649 4.04 -15.34 28.83
N GLN A 650 3.07 -15.82 28.05
CA GLN A 650 3.23 -16.74 26.91
C GLN A 650 2.12 -16.50 25.88
N ASP A 651 2.45 -16.69 24.60
CA ASP A 651 1.48 -16.60 23.49
C ASP A 651 0.56 -17.83 23.41
N THR A 652 0.98 -18.96 23.99
CA THR A 652 0.20 -20.21 24.02
C THR A 652 0.38 -20.93 25.35
N TYR A 653 -0.73 -21.39 25.93
CA TYR A 653 -0.79 -22.16 27.16
C TYR A 653 -1.30 -23.58 26.88
N ASP A 654 -0.66 -24.57 27.49
CA ASP A 654 -1.15 -25.94 27.55
C ASP A 654 -2.06 -26.10 28.78
N GLY A 655 -3.35 -26.29 28.53
CA GLY A 655 -4.37 -26.57 29.55
C GLY A 655 -4.46 -28.04 29.94
N GLY A 656 -3.63 -28.91 29.36
CA GLY A 656 -3.58 -30.33 29.61
C GLY A 656 -4.78 -31.08 29.04
N ASN A 657 -5.18 -32.16 29.72
CA ASN A 657 -6.21 -33.07 29.21
C ASN A 657 -7.55 -32.89 29.95
N ALA A 658 -8.63 -32.89 29.18
CA ALA A 658 -10.01 -33.03 29.65
C ALA A 658 -10.59 -34.38 29.21
N LYS A 659 -11.77 -34.74 29.76
CA LYS A 659 -12.49 -35.94 29.37
C LYS A 659 -13.95 -35.60 29.06
N LEU A 660 -14.47 -36.17 27.99
CA LEU A 660 -15.86 -36.06 27.57
C LEU A 660 -16.77 -36.47 28.74
N GLY A 661 -17.74 -35.62 29.05
CA GLY A 661 -18.68 -35.80 30.15
C GLY A 661 -18.13 -35.52 31.55
N VAL A 662 -16.85 -35.14 31.71
CA VAL A 662 -16.20 -34.90 33.01
C VAL A 662 -15.86 -33.43 33.19
N ALA A 663 -16.15 -32.88 34.38
CA ALA A 663 -15.82 -31.51 34.72
C ALA A 663 -14.29 -31.27 34.68
N TYR A 664 -13.87 -30.31 33.88
CA TYR A 664 -12.54 -29.76 33.78
C TYR A 664 -12.39 -28.53 34.68
N THR A 665 -11.23 -28.40 35.32
CA THR A 665 -10.86 -27.23 36.11
C THR A 665 -9.41 -26.86 35.83
N GLY A 666 -9.14 -25.57 35.60
CA GLY A 666 -7.81 -25.02 35.38
C GLY A 666 -7.69 -23.60 35.95
N SER A 667 -6.55 -22.95 35.75
CA SER A 667 -6.36 -21.56 36.20
C SER A 667 -5.37 -20.80 35.32
N LEU A 668 -5.74 -19.57 35.00
CA LEU A 668 -4.93 -18.53 34.38
C LEU A 668 -4.43 -17.49 35.40
N ALA A 669 -4.72 -17.67 36.69
CA ALA A 669 -4.37 -16.68 37.71
C ALA A 669 -2.85 -16.41 37.72
N GLY A 670 -2.47 -15.16 37.44
CA GLY A 670 -1.07 -14.73 37.36
C GLY A 670 -0.37 -15.05 36.03
N SER A 671 -1.11 -15.54 35.03
CA SER A 671 -0.56 -15.76 33.68
C SER A 671 -0.31 -14.46 32.93
N ALA A 672 -1.03 -13.38 33.28
CA ALA A 672 -0.80 -12.04 32.77
C ALA A 672 -0.48 -11.04 33.89
N THR A 673 0.31 -10.03 33.54
CA THR A 673 0.72 -8.93 34.43
C THR A 673 0.51 -7.59 33.75
N ASP A 674 0.14 -6.59 34.53
CA ASP A 674 0.05 -5.21 34.09
C ASP A 674 1.19 -4.40 34.73
N ALA A 675 1.93 -3.63 33.93
CA ALA A 675 3.12 -2.93 34.41
C ALA A 675 2.81 -1.71 35.29
N ASP A 676 1.58 -1.18 35.20
CA ASP A 676 1.09 -0.08 36.05
C ASP A 676 0.56 -0.59 37.40
N GLY A 677 0.41 -1.91 37.52
CA GLY A 677 -0.13 -2.57 38.70
C GLY A 677 -1.67 -2.56 38.72
N ASP A 678 -2.31 -2.35 37.58
CA ASP A 678 -3.76 -2.48 37.45
C ASP A 678 -4.21 -3.94 37.67
N THR A 679 -5.46 -4.11 38.11
CA THR A 679 -5.99 -5.45 38.40
C THR A 679 -6.35 -6.15 37.09
N VAL A 680 -5.58 -7.19 36.74
CA VAL A 680 -5.86 -8.01 35.56
C VAL A 680 -7.02 -8.98 35.82
N THR A 681 -7.97 -8.98 34.90
CA THR A 681 -9.12 -9.87 34.83
C THR A 681 -9.03 -10.77 33.60
N TYR A 682 -9.63 -11.95 33.64
CA TYR A 682 -9.52 -12.96 32.58
C TYR A 682 -10.87 -13.34 31.97
N ALA A 683 -10.89 -13.64 30.67
CA ALA A 683 -12.04 -14.17 29.94
C ALA A 683 -11.58 -15.10 28.79
N ILE A 684 -12.54 -15.80 28.16
CA ILE A 684 -12.36 -16.52 26.89
C ILE A 684 -13.10 -15.73 25.82
N ALA A 685 -12.46 -15.44 24.70
CA ALA A 685 -13.08 -14.73 23.58
C ALA A 685 -14.12 -15.63 22.87
N PRO A 686 -15.17 -15.05 22.25
CA PRO A 686 -16.14 -15.79 21.45
C PRO A 686 -15.48 -16.51 20.26
N GLY A 687 -15.97 -17.69 19.88
CA GLY A 687 -15.53 -18.42 18.67
C GLY A 687 -14.78 -19.73 18.91
N GLY A 688 -14.39 -20.04 20.16
CA GLY A 688 -13.89 -21.36 20.56
C GLY A 688 -15.01 -22.32 21.00
N PRO A 689 -14.70 -23.58 21.34
CA PRO A 689 -15.69 -24.54 21.86
C PRO A 689 -16.42 -24.01 23.11
N ASP A 690 -17.75 -24.12 23.15
CA ASP A 690 -18.57 -23.49 24.21
C ASP A 690 -18.46 -24.15 25.59
N TRP A 691 -17.75 -25.28 25.68
CA TRP A 691 -17.74 -26.08 26.90
C TRP A 691 -16.86 -25.52 28.01
N LEU A 692 -15.96 -24.56 27.72
CA LEU A 692 -15.02 -23.96 28.67
C LEU A 692 -15.36 -22.49 28.96
N VAL A 693 -15.28 -22.09 30.23
CA VAL A 693 -15.50 -20.71 30.69
C VAL A 693 -14.34 -20.26 31.58
N ALA A 694 -13.90 -19.01 31.41
CA ALA A 694 -12.99 -18.35 32.34
C ALA A 694 -13.75 -17.35 33.24
N SER A 695 -13.47 -17.40 34.54
CA SER A 695 -13.90 -16.37 35.50
C SER A 695 -12.92 -15.21 35.51
N THR A 696 -13.36 -14.02 35.95
CA THR A 696 -12.53 -12.81 35.98
C THR A 696 -11.25 -12.94 36.81
N ASN A 697 -11.19 -13.86 37.78
CA ASN A 697 -9.98 -14.14 38.57
C ASN A 697 -9.02 -15.14 37.90
N GLY A 698 -9.29 -15.58 36.67
CA GLY A 698 -8.50 -16.57 35.94
C GLY A 698 -8.93 -18.02 36.16
N THR A 699 -9.95 -18.32 36.99
CA THR A 699 -10.39 -19.72 37.18
C THR A 699 -11.06 -20.24 35.92
N LEU A 700 -10.58 -21.38 35.40
CA LEU A 700 -11.18 -22.09 34.27
C LEU A 700 -12.09 -23.20 34.76
N SER A 701 -13.28 -23.30 34.19
CA SER A 701 -14.22 -24.39 34.46
C SER A 701 -15.05 -24.74 33.22
N GLY A 702 -15.31 -26.01 33.01
CA GLY A 702 -16.08 -26.47 31.86
C GLY A 702 -16.32 -27.98 31.90
N THR A 703 -17.19 -28.48 31.02
CA THR A 703 -17.35 -29.94 30.83
C THR A 703 -17.54 -30.17 29.33
N PRO A 704 -16.60 -30.78 28.59
CA PRO A 704 -16.85 -31.13 27.19
C PRO A 704 -17.96 -32.17 27.13
N TYR A 705 -18.94 -32.01 26.24
CA TYR A 705 -20.15 -32.83 26.22
C TYR A 705 -20.51 -33.35 24.83
N ASN A 706 -19.94 -32.80 23.76
CA ASN A 706 -20.17 -33.24 22.39
C ASN A 706 -19.03 -34.14 21.92
N THR A 707 -19.35 -35.12 21.07
CA THR A 707 -18.33 -35.98 20.44
C THR A 707 -17.38 -35.22 19.53
N TRP A 708 -17.75 -34.01 19.09
CA TRP A 708 -16.86 -33.10 18.35
C TRP A 708 -15.90 -32.31 19.25
N ASP A 709 -16.12 -32.33 20.57
CA ASP A 709 -15.16 -31.79 21.53
C ASP A 709 -13.96 -32.73 21.68
N LEU A 710 -13.96 -33.95 21.14
CA LEU A 710 -12.83 -34.89 21.23
C LEU A 710 -11.62 -34.41 20.42
N GLY A 711 -10.42 -34.58 20.97
CA GLY A 711 -9.16 -34.11 20.37
C GLY A 711 -8.74 -32.73 20.88
N THR A 712 -7.83 -32.07 20.16
CA THR A 712 -7.31 -30.76 20.56
C THR A 712 -8.36 -29.66 20.36
N ASN A 713 -8.69 -28.99 21.45
CA ASN A 713 -9.57 -27.82 21.49
C ASN A 713 -8.70 -26.58 21.71
N ARG A 714 -8.99 -25.50 21.01
CA ARG A 714 -8.27 -24.22 21.13
C ARG A 714 -9.22 -23.12 21.60
N PHE A 715 -8.74 -22.29 22.51
CA PHE A 715 -9.47 -21.16 23.07
C PHE A 715 -8.60 -19.91 23.02
N THR A 716 -9.18 -18.77 22.67
CA THR A 716 -8.48 -17.48 22.78
C THR A 716 -8.75 -16.90 24.17
N LEU A 717 -7.67 -16.70 24.93
CA LEU A 717 -7.68 -16.08 26.24
C LEU A 717 -7.64 -14.57 26.13
N VAL A 718 -8.29 -13.88 27.05
CA VAL A 718 -8.27 -12.42 27.18
C VAL A 718 -7.80 -12.06 28.58
N ALA A 719 -6.78 -11.21 28.69
CA ALA A 719 -6.41 -10.52 29.92
C ALA A 719 -6.83 -9.05 29.78
N ALA A 720 -7.56 -8.51 30.75
CA ALA A 720 -8.11 -7.15 30.72
C ALA A 720 -7.83 -6.42 32.03
N ASP A 721 -7.41 -5.17 31.99
CA ASP A 721 -7.04 -4.37 33.17
C ASP A 721 -8.23 -3.62 33.83
N GLY A 722 -9.42 -3.72 33.24
CA GLY A 722 -10.60 -2.97 33.69
C GLY A 722 -10.61 -1.48 33.30
N LYS A 723 -9.71 -1.08 32.38
CA LYS A 723 -9.63 0.24 31.71
C LYS A 723 -9.76 0.10 30.19
N GLY A 724 -10.31 -1.01 29.71
CA GLY A 724 -10.50 -1.29 28.28
C GLY A 724 -9.26 -1.78 27.54
N ARG A 725 -8.07 -1.87 28.19
CA ARG A 725 -6.84 -2.42 27.60
C ARG A 725 -6.81 -3.93 27.81
N ILE A 726 -6.39 -4.64 26.77
CA ILE A 726 -6.35 -6.10 26.77
C ILE A 726 -5.10 -6.67 26.10
N ASP A 727 -4.83 -7.94 26.41
CA ASP A 727 -3.90 -8.80 25.69
C ASP A 727 -4.51 -10.19 25.46
N LEU A 728 -4.01 -10.89 24.43
CA LEU A 728 -4.54 -12.17 23.97
C LEU A 728 -3.48 -13.29 24.01
N ALA A 729 -3.91 -14.52 24.29
CA ALA A 729 -3.09 -15.72 24.18
C ALA A 729 -3.95 -16.92 23.71
N GLU A 730 -3.33 -17.99 23.22
CA GLU A 730 -4.04 -19.24 22.90
C GLU A 730 -3.98 -20.23 24.09
N LEU A 731 -5.03 -21.01 24.30
CA LEU A 731 -5.08 -22.13 25.24
C LEU A 731 -5.45 -23.40 24.48
N GLU A 732 -4.62 -24.43 24.57
CA GLU A 732 -4.91 -25.76 24.02
C GLU A 732 -5.36 -26.72 25.13
N ILE A 733 -6.46 -27.43 24.94
CA ILE A 733 -6.88 -28.53 25.83
C ILE A 733 -7.22 -29.76 24.99
N TYR A 734 -6.65 -30.91 25.33
CA TYR A 734 -6.95 -32.16 24.65
C TYR A 734 -8.07 -32.94 25.35
N VAL A 735 -9.17 -33.25 24.66
CA VAL A 735 -10.31 -33.97 25.24
C VAL A 735 -10.30 -35.45 24.81
N THR A 736 -10.41 -36.34 25.79
CA THR A 736 -10.48 -37.81 25.61
C THR A 736 -11.90 -38.36 25.87
N ASP A 737 -12.22 -39.57 25.42
CA ASP A 737 -13.55 -40.17 25.63
C ASP A 737 -13.77 -40.75 27.05
N GLU A 738 -14.98 -41.28 27.32
CA GLU A 738 -15.34 -41.88 28.63
C GLU A 738 -14.54 -43.16 28.98
N SER A 739 -13.90 -43.80 28.01
CA SER A 739 -13.14 -45.03 28.23
C SER A 739 -11.69 -44.77 28.65
N GLY A 740 -11.18 -43.55 28.45
CA GLY A 740 -9.77 -43.22 28.66
C GLY A 740 -8.83 -44.04 27.78
N SER A 741 -9.35 -44.60 26.68
CA SER A 741 -8.57 -45.36 25.70
C SER A 741 -7.97 -44.38 24.71
N ASP A 742 -6.65 -44.28 24.73
CA ASP A 742 -5.89 -43.84 23.56
C ASP A 742 -6.37 -44.64 22.35
N ILE A 743 -6.72 -43.95 21.27
CA ILE A 743 -6.64 -44.55 19.94
C ILE A 743 -5.13 -44.58 19.62
N PRO A 744 -4.48 -45.75 19.55
CA PRO A 744 -3.04 -45.80 19.34
C PRO A 744 -2.74 -45.55 17.87
N HIS A 745 -2.00 -44.49 17.57
CA HIS A 745 -1.17 -44.41 16.38
C HIS A 745 0.24 -44.82 16.82
N PHE A 746 0.59 -46.10 16.70
CA PHE A 746 1.99 -46.48 16.89
C PHE A 746 2.77 -46.07 15.65
N GLN A 747 3.46 -44.93 15.73
CA GLN A 747 4.33 -44.40 14.68
C GLN A 747 5.78 -44.78 15.00
N ILE A 748 6.47 -45.38 14.02
CA ILE A 748 7.89 -45.70 14.10
C ILE A 748 8.65 -44.92 13.03
N SER A 749 9.52 -44.02 13.46
CA SER A 749 10.34 -43.19 12.57
C SER A 749 11.79 -43.68 12.52
N PHE A 750 12.35 -43.76 11.32
CA PHE A 750 13.79 -43.90 11.18
C PHE A 750 14.37 -42.51 10.93
N ASP A 751 15.01 -41.98 11.96
CA ASP A 751 15.77 -40.74 11.83
C ASP A 751 17.24 -41.09 11.62
N ASN A 752 17.87 -40.37 10.71
CA ASN A 752 19.28 -40.44 10.41
C ASN A 752 19.72 -41.87 10.10
N LEU A 753 19.20 -42.45 8.99
CA LEU A 753 19.65 -43.74 8.45
C LEU A 753 21.13 -43.70 7.95
N ARG A 754 21.98 -42.89 8.57
CA ARG A 754 23.46 -42.89 8.57
C ARG A 754 24.05 -43.64 9.74
N GLY A 755 23.44 -43.47 10.92
CA GLY A 755 24.15 -43.54 12.21
C GLY A 755 23.52 -44.49 13.21
N ASN A 756 22.24 -44.80 13.01
CA ASN A 756 21.49 -45.63 13.94
C ASN A 756 21.92 -47.13 13.88
N LEU A 757 22.67 -47.57 12.86
CA LEU A 757 23.34 -48.89 12.93
C LEU A 757 24.70 -48.89 13.65
N SER A 758 25.28 -47.71 13.91
CA SER A 758 26.60 -47.58 14.53
C SER A 758 26.54 -47.58 16.06
N ASP A 759 25.44 -47.09 16.63
CA ASP A 759 24.99 -47.30 18.01
C ASP A 759 24.06 -48.52 18.14
N GLY A 760 23.50 -48.99 17.01
CA GLY A 760 22.68 -50.18 16.90
C GLY A 760 21.20 -49.92 17.18
N THR A 761 20.70 -48.70 17.14
CA THR A 761 19.29 -48.34 17.34
C THR A 761 18.55 -48.02 16.04
N ILE A 762 17.21 -48.17 15.95
CA ILE A 762 16.36 -47.44 14.99
C ILE A 762 15.16 -46.95 15.79
N HIS A 763 14.76 -45.68 15.65
CA HIS A 763 13.74 -45.06 16.52
C HIS A 763 14.07 -45.19 18.03
N GLY A 764 15.36 -45.19 18.39
CA GLY A 764 15.79 -45.44 19.77
C GLY A 764 15.66 -46.90 20.24
N LEU A 765 15.23 -47.84 19.40
CA LEU A 765 15.13 -49.27 19.71
C LEU A 765 16.46 -49.98 19.43
N PRO A 766 17.19 -50.47 20.44
CA PRO A 766 18.54 -51.01 20.25
C PRO A 766 18.53 -52.46 19.77
N ILE A 767 19.51 -52.85 18.95
CA ILE A 767 19.77 -54.21 18.47
C ILE A 767 20.12 -55.18 19.61
N SER A 768 20.44 -54.65 20.79
CA SER A 768 20.59 -55.44 22.01
C SER A 768 19.25 -55.91 22.58
N ASP A 769 18.13 -55.32 22.17
CA ASP A 769 16.80 -55.82 22.49
C ASP A 769 16.61 -57.17 21.77
N PRO A 770 16.36 -58.28 22.49
CA PRO A 770 16.21 -59.60 21.89
C PRO A 770 15.03 -59.70 20.90
N ASN A 771 14.10 -58.74 20.94
CA ASN A 771 12.93 -58.66 20.08
C ASN A 771 13.14 -57.76 18.85
N VAL A 772 14.32 -57.16 18.68
CA VAL A 772 14.64 -56.25 17.58
C VAL A 772 15.82 -56.80 16.78
N SER A 773 15.67 -56.87 15.46
CA SER A 773 16.74 -57.20 14.52
C SER A 773 16.94 -56.05 13.55
N ILE A 774 18.17 -55.55 13.47
CA ILE A 774 18.55 -54.50 12.52
C ILE A 774 19.75 -55.01 11.75
N THR A 775 19.65 -55.05 10.42
CA THR A 775 20.74 -55.57 9.58
C THR A 775 21.05 -54.65 8.41
N LYS A 776 22.31 -54.74 7.94
CA LYS A 776 22.77 -54.14 6.70
C LYS A 776 23.46 -55.21 5.88
N ALA A 777 22.96 -55.44 4.67
CA ALA A 777 23.51 -56.42 3.75
C ALA A 777 23.76 -55.78 2.38
N THR A 778 24.75 -56.33 1.67
CA THR A 778 24.90 -56.06 0.23
C THR A 778 24.07 -57.08 -0.55
N ASN A 779 23.28 -56.59 -1.49
CA ASN A 779 22.46 -57.41 -2.38
C ASN A 779 22.82 -57.07 -3.83
N GLY A 780 23.79 -57.78 -4.39
CA GLY A 780 24.37 -57.43 -5.68
C GLY A 780 25.11 -56.08 -5.62
N ASN A 781 24.64 -55.11 -6.39
CA ASN A 781 25.17 -53.74 -6.40
C ASN A 781 24.52 -52.85 -5.33
N ASP A 782 23.43 -53.29 -4.71
CA ASP A 782 22.63 -52.48 -3.80
C ASP A 782 23.05 -52.72 -2.34
N VAL A 783 22.70 -51.77 -1.48
CA VAL A 783 22.77 -51.92 -0.03
C VAL A 783 21.35 -51.94 0.51
N VAL A 784 21.02 -52.95 1.34
CA VAL A 784 19.70 -53.09 1.96
C VAL A 784 19.85 -52.97 3.48
N TYR A 785 19.02 -52.11 4.06
CA TYR A 785 18.87 -51.93 5.50
C TYR A 785 17.53 -52.54 5.93
N SER A 786 17.53 -53.43 6.90
CA SER A 786 16.32 -54.13 7.35
C SER A 786 16.08 -53.88 8.83
N LEU A 787 14.83 -53.63 9.20
CA LEU A 787 14.34 -53.65 10.58
C LEU A 787 13.32 -54.78 10.73
N SER A 788 13.38 -55.52 11.83
CA SER A 788 12.34 -56.43 12.28
C SER A 788 12.16 -56.29 13.78
N ILE A 789 10.92 -56.09 14.21
CA ILE A 789 10.49 -56.09 15.60
C ILE A 789 9.51 -57.26 15.75
N ILE A 790 9.65 -58.05 16.81
CA ILE A 790 8.78 -59.20 17.10
C ILE A 790 8.36 -59.22 18.56
N ASN A 791 7.23 -59.86 18.88
CA ASN A 791 6.72 -60.01 20.24
C ASN A 791 6.58 -58.69 21.01
N GLN A 792 6.05 -57.67 20.32
CA GLN A 792 5.64 -56.41 20.94
C GLN A 792 4.12 -56.26 20.82
N ASP A 793 3.56 -55.30 21.53
CA ASP A 793 2.18 -54.87 21.38
C ASP A 793 2.23 -53.57 20.58
N LEU A 794 2.04 -53.68 19.26
CA LEU A 794 2.24 -52.59 18.29
C LEU A 794 0.92 -51.87 17.95
N ASP A 795 -0.20 -52.48 18.30
CA ASP A 795 -1.55 -51.96 18.05
C ASP A 795 -2.31 -51.62 19.34
N ASN A 796 -1.66 -51.80 20.51
CA ASN A 796 -2.20 -51.63 21.87
C ASN A 796 -3.45 -52.49 22.12
N GLY A 797 -3.59 -53.59 21.36
CA GLY A 797 -4.67 -54.55 21.39
C GLY A 797 -4.15 -55.96 21.71
N GLY A 798 -4.83 -56.65 22.63
CA GLY A 798 -4.58 -58.08 22.84
C GLY A 798 -3.23 -58.43 23.49
N THR A 799 -2.43 -59.32 22.88
CA THR A 799 -1.18 -59.88 23.48
C THR A 799 0.09 -59.41 22.75
N PHE A 800 1.23 -59.28 23.46
CA PHE A 800 2.55 -58.88 22.93
C PHE A 800 3.17 -59.86 21.90
N THR A 801 2.45 -60.23 20.86
CA THR A 801 2.88 -61.18 19.82
C THR A 801 3.05 -60.53 18.45
N ASP A 802 2.84 -59.21 18.36
CA ASP A 802 2.89 -58.50 17.09
C ASP A 802 4.31 -58.42 16.57
N SER A 803 4.40 -58.28 15.25
CA SER A 803 5.67 -58.07 14.57
C SER A 803 5.53 -57.10 13.40
N LEU A 804 6.55 -56.27 13.21
CA LEU A 804 6.70 -55.39 12.06
C LEU A 804 8.09 -55.57 11.47
N SER A 805 8.16 -55.77 10.15
CA SER A 805 9.43 -55.76 9.42
C SER A 805 9.33 -54.96 8.14
N TRP A 806 10.45 -54.38 7.71
CA TRP A 806 10.59 -53.67 6.44
C TRP A 806 12.06 -53.61 5.99
N ASP A 807 12.26 -53.41 4.68
CA ASP A 807 13.56 -53.22 4.04
C ASP A 807 13.62 -51.85 3.36
N ILE A 808 14.69 -51.09 3.59
CA ILE A 808 15.06 -49.90 2.82
C ILE A 808 16.22 -50.27 1.90
N ARG A 809 15.96 -50.26 0.59
CA ARG A 809 16.95 -50.53 -0.45
C ARG A 809 17.56 -49.24 -0.97
N VAL A 810 18.89 -49.22 -1.06
CA VAL A 810 19.70 -48.16 -1.66
C VAL A 810 20.39 -48.69 -2.92
N ALA A 811 20.01 -48.15 -4.08
CA ALA A 811 20.53 -48.56 -5.39
C ALA A 811 21.28 -47.41 -6.08
N GLY A 812 22.42 -47.72 -6.71
CA GLY A 812 23.31 -46.75 -7.35
C GLY A 812 23.29 -46.88 -8.87
N PHE A 813 23.38 -45.76 -9.58
CA PHE A 813 23.30 -45.73 -11.05
C PHE A 813 24.28 -44.74 -11.67
N SER A 814 24.93 -45.15 -12.77
CA SER A 814 25.87 -44.32 -13.56
C SER A 814 25.35 -43.99 -14.96
N ASN A 815 25.87 -42.90 -15.55
CA ASN A 815 25.64 -42.44 -16.93
C ASN A 815 24.16 -42.23 -17.32
N ARG A 816 23.60 -41.05 -16.97
CA ARG A 816 22.22 -40.67 -17.32
C ARG A 816 22.11 -39.39 -18.16
N THR A 817 20.92 -39.21 -18.74
CA THR A 817 20.46 -38.03 -19.48
C THR A 817 19.23 -37.45 -18.76
N TYR A 818 19.18 -36.13 -18.57
CA TYR A 818 18.03 -35.40 -18.05
C TYR A 818 17.18 -34.90 -19.23
N ASN A 819 15.88 -35.21 -19.26
CA ASN A 819 14.94 -34.60 -20.21
C ASN A 819 14.21 -33.47 -19.50
N VAL A 820 14.57 -32.22 -19.79
CA VAL A 820 13.89 -31.05 -19.23
C VAL A 820 12.89 -30.55 -20.24
N ASN A 821 11.64 -31.00 -20.12
CA ASN A 821 10.50 -30.35 -20.76
C ASN A 821 9.66 -29.70 -19.65
N SER A 822 8.99 -28.59 -19.95
CA SER A 822 8.40 -27.66 -18.97
C SER A 822 7.38 -28.25 -17.99
N ASN A 823 6.94 -29.51 -18.16
CA ASN A 823 5.87 -30.10 -17.38
C ASN A 823 6.08 -31.58 -17.00
N ASP A 824 7.20 -32.21 -17.39
CA ASP A 824 7.59 -33.55 -16.94
C ASP A 824 9.09 -33.68 -17.12
N SER A 825 9.78 -33.99 -16.03
CA SER A 825 11.21 -34.24 -16.10
C SER A 825 11.60 -35.42 -15.21
N SER A 826 11.01 -36.56 -15.50
CA SER A 826 11.43 -37.86 -14.95
C SER A 826 12.96 -38.10 -15.04
N VAL A 827 13.54 -38.62 -13.95
CA VAL A 827 14.94 -39.05 -13.93
C VAL A 827 15.01 -40.48 -14.48
N THR A 828 15.50 -40.64 -15.72
CA THR A 828 15.64 -41.99 -16.31
C THR A 828 16.83 -42.72 -15.71
N LEU A 829 16.62 -43.92 -15.13
CA LEU A 829 17.70 -44.67 -14.50
C LEU A 829 18.67 -45.32 -15.50
N GLY A 830 19.97 -45.00 -15.36
CA GLY A 830 21.07 -45.57 -16.13
C GLY A 830 21.47 -46.97 -15.67
N SER A 831 22.70 -47.41 -15.97
CA SER A 831 23.18 -48.74 -15.56
C SER A 831 23.41 -48.80 -14.04
N SER A 832 22.89 -49.85 -13.39
CA SER A 832 23.16 -50.13 -11.98
C SER A 832 24.66 -50.28 -11.74
N VAL A 833 25.15 -49.63 -10.69
CA VAL A 833 26.54 -49.64 -10.23
C VAL A 833 26.59 -49.86 -8.72
N PRO A 834 27.69 -50.43 -8.20
CA PRO A 834 27.82 -50.69 -6.76
C PRO A 834 27.65 -49.42 -5.92
N VAL A 835 26.79 -49.50 -4.90
CA VAL A 835 26.67 -48.49 -3.85
C VAL A 835 27.75 -48.73 -2.82
N GLY A 836 28.56 -47.70 -2.59
CA GLY A 836 29.52 -47.64 -1.50
C GLY A 836 28.93 -46.92 -0.30
N THR A 837 29.26 -47.41 0.90
CA THR A 837 28.99 -46.68 2.15
C THR A 837 30.26 -46.56 2.97
N ILE A 838 30.86 -45.37 3.02
CA ILE A 838 32.07 -45.10 3.81
C ILE A 838 31.80 -43.90 4.70
N ASN A 839 32.23 -43.94 5.98
CA ASN A 839 32.07 -42.83 6.94
C ASN A 839 30.65 -42.22 6.95
N ASN A 840 29.65 -43.09 6.88
CA ASN A 840 28.24 -42.74 6.98
C ASN A 840 27.69 -41.97 5.77
N GLU A 841 28.29 -42.14 4.58
CA GLU A 841 27.90 -41.48 3.33
C GLU A 841 27.41 -42.50 2.29
N PHE A 842 26.33 -42.20 1.56
CA PHE A 842 25.90 -43.00 0.40
C PHE A 842 26.56 -42.43 -0.86
N GLY A 843 27.36 -43.25 -1.54
CA GLY A 843 28.06 -42.87 -2.76
C GLY A 843 28.13 -44.01 -3.77
N ILE A 844 28.62 -43.70 -4.96
CA ILE A 844 28.80 -44.68 -6.04
C ILE A 844 30.29 -45.03 -6.12
N SER A 845 30.64 -46.28 -5.81
CA SER A 845 32.04 -46.65 -5.58
C SER A 845 32.69 -47.31 -6.80
N GLY A 846 33.68 -46.60 -7.35
CA GLY A 846 34.87 -47.19 -7.96
C GLY A 846 36.10 -46.81 -7.13
N GLY A 847 36.33 -47.46 -5.99
CA GLY A 847 37.47 -47.27 -5.07
C GLY A 847 37.37 -46.06 -4.14
N ASP A 848 37.48 -46.28 -2.81
CA ASP A 848 37.51 -45.34 -1.66
C ASP A 848 36.65 -44.05 -1.67
N ASN A 849 35.78 -43.85 -2.66
CA ASN A 849 34.98 -42.65 -2.84
C ASN A 849 33.55 -42.84 -2.30
N SER A 850 33.13 -41.89 -1.47
CA SER A 850 31.82 -41.81 -0.82
C SER A 850 30.89 -40.77 -1.46
N PHE A 851 31.17 -40.40 -2.70
CA PHE A 851 30.52 -39.28 -3.38
C PHE A 851 29.60 -39.77 -4.50
N ILE A 852 28.57 -38.98 -4.78
CA ILE A 852 27.81 -39.00 -6.03
C ILE A 852 28.41 -37.95 -6.94
N ASN A 853 28.99 -38.35 -8.06
CA ASN A 853 29.58 -37.42 -9.02
C ASN A 853 28.48 -36.80 -9.92
N PRO A 854 28.79 -35.69 -10.62
CA PRO A 854 27.85 -35.11 -11.58
C PRO A 854 27.36 -36.14 -12.61
N GLY A 855 26.05 -36.30 -12.73
CA GLY A 855 25.42 -37.25 -13.65
C GLY A 855 25.20 -38.67 -13.09
N GLU A 856 25.53 -38.91 -11.82
CA GLU A 856 25.23 -40.13 -11.09
C GLU A 856 24.02 -39.96 -10.16
N SER A 857 23.34 -41.07 -9.82
CA SER A 857 22.14 -41.04 -8.97
C SER A 857 22.10 -42.18 -7.96
N VAL A 858 21.58 -41.89 -6.77
CA VAL A 858 21.22 -42.89 -5.77
C VAL A 858 19.70 -42.90 -5.58
N GLN A 859 19.10 -44.09 -5.54
CA GLN A 859 17.68 -44.30 -5.31
C GLN A 859 17.45 -45.01 -3.98
N PHE A 860 16.47 -44.53 -3.22
CA PHE A 860 15.95 -45.12 -2.01
C PHE A 860 14.53 -45.63 -2.26
N SER A 861 14.23 -46.83 -1.78
CA SER A 861 12.91 -47.44 -1.88
C SER A 861 12.63 -48.30 -0.65
N VAL A 862 11.34 -48.42 -0.32
CA VAL A 862 10.88 -49.30 0.77
C VAL A 862 10.29 -50.58 0.18
N GLU A 863 10.70 -51.71 0.71
CA GLU A 863 10.31 -53.05 0.28
C GLU A 863 9.95 -53.93 1.49
N ASN A 864 9.32 -55.08 1.22
CA ASN A 864 9.10 -56.17 2.18
C ASN A 864 8.46 -55.76 3.52
N ILE A 865 7.53 -54.80 3.50
CA ILE A 865 6.77 -54.40 4.69
C ILE A 865 5.83 -55.54 5.09
N VAL A 866 5.98 -56.06 6.31
CA VAL A 866 5.11 -57.10 6.87
C VAL A 866 4.72 -56.72 8.29
N LEU A 867 3.42 -56.56 8.53
CA LEU A 867 2.81 -56.48 9.86
C LEU A 867 2.09 -57.79 10.17
N THR A 868 2.37 -58.38 11.33
CA THR A 868 1.53 -59.43 11.92
C THR A 868 0.99 -58.88 13.23
N ALA A 869 -0.32 -58.74 13.35
CA ALA A 869 -1.01 -58.26 14.55
C ALA A 869 -2.18 -59.22 14.89
N ASP A 870 -2.61 -59.24 16.15
CA ASP A 870 -3.67 -60.16 16.60
C ASP A 870 -5.10 -59.72 16.23
N ALA A 871 -5.26 -58.45 15.85
CA ALA A 871 -6.45 -57.87 15.24
C ALA A 871 -6.19 -57.33 13.82
N GLY A 872 -7.25 -56.95 13.11
CA GLY A 872 -7.12 -56.40 11.76
C GLY A 872 -6.47 -55.02 11.84
N PHE A 873 -5.19 -54.92 11.52
CA PHE A 873 -4.43 -53.67 11.42
C PHE A 873 -3.62 -53.66 10.11
N SER A 874 -3.21 -52.49 9.66
CA SER A 874 -2.34 -52.30 8.50
C SER A 874 -1.22 -51.31 8.80
N THR A 875 -0.09 -51.45 8.11
CA THR A 875 0.97 -50.45 8.15
C THR A 875 0.95 -49.57 6.91
N GLN A 876 1.15 -48.28 7.12
CA GLN A 876 1.37 -47.29 6.08
C GLN A 876 2.80 -46.76 6.18
N PHE A 877 3.47 -46.63 5.03
CA PHE A 877 4.70 -45.84 4.95
C PHE A 877 4.30 -44.38 4.70
N ASP A 878 4.73 -43.48 5.58
CA ASP A 878 4.34 -42.06 5.53
C ASP A 878 5.25 -41.26 4.59
N GLY A 879 6.27 -41.91 4.02
CA GLY A 879 7.19 -41.36 3.03
C GLY A 879 8.55 -40.96 3.60
N PHE A 880 9.51 -40.76 2.69
CA PHE A 880 10.78 -40.10 3.01
C PHE A 880 10.56 -38.60 3.18
N SER A 881 11.11 -37.98 4.22
CA SER A 881 10.85 -36.58 4.58
C SER A 881 12.08 -35.69 4.52
N GLY A 882 13.28 -36.28 4.59
CA GLY A 882 14.52 -35.52 4.65
C GLY A 882 15.75 -36.32 4.27
N LEU A 883 16.76 -35.58 3.81
CA LEU A 883 18.11 -36.07 3.58
C LEU A 883 19.10 -34.93 3.87
N TRP A 884 20.39 -35.19 4.06
CA TRP A 884 21.38 -34.11 4.19
C TRP A 884 22.48 -34.21 3.13
N GLY A 885 22.93 -33.04 2.64
CA GLY A 885 23.91 -32.90 1.55
C GLY A 885 25.02 -31.88 1.85
N THR A 886 26.22 -32.10 1.30
CA THR A 886 27.36 -31.20 1.52
C THR A 886 27.26 -29.88 0.76
N LYS A 887 27.41 -29.86 -0.56
CA LYS A 887 27.26 -28.67 -1.42
C LYS A 887 26.53 -29.12 -2.68
N GLY A 888 26.29 -28.27 -3.67
CA GLY A 888 25.86 -28.71 -4.99
C GLY A 888 24.37 -28.60 -5.27
N THR A 889 24.03 -28.89 -6.52
CA THR A 889 22.69 -28.73 -7.09
C THR A 889 22.10 -30.11 -7.31
N TYR A 890 21.09 -30.43 -6.53
CA TYR A 890 20.44 -31.74 -6.55
C TYR A 890 19.11 -31.67 -7.28
N ILE A 891 18.84 -32.73 -8.03
CA ILE A 891 17.54 -32.97 -8.65
C ILE A 891 16.95 -34.23 -8.01
N TYR A 892 15.69 -34.13 -7.57
CA TYR A 892 14.91 -35.23 -7.00
C TYR A 892 13.90 -35.78 -8.01
N GLY A 893 13.68 -37.09 -8.03
CA GLY A 893 12.54 -37.74 -8.73
C GLY A 893 12.29 -39.15 -8.17
N GLU A 894 11.29 -39.95 -8.52
CA GLU A 894 9.88 -39.66 -8.72
C GLU A 894 9.12 -39.78 -7.39
N GLY A 895 8.38 -38.72 -7.06
CA GLY A 895 7.07 -38.74 -6.44
C GLY A 895 6.49 -37.32 -6.45
N ALA A 896 5.22 -37.20 -6.88
CA ALA A 896 4.30 -36.06 -7.05
C ALA A 896 4.81 -34.61 -7.30
N SER A 897 5.88 -34.15 -6.67
CA SER A 897 6.51 -32.85 -6.89
C SER A 897 7.53 -32.95 -8.03
N GLY A 898 7.28 -32.23 -9.13
CA GLY A 898 8.19 -32.13 -10.26
C GLY A 898 9.60 -31.65 -9.89
N LEU A 899 10.50 -31.64 -10.87
CA LEU A 899 11.93 -31.36 -10.70
C LEU A 899 12.24 -29.96 -10.15
N GLU A 900 12.28 -29.81 -8.84
CA GLU A 900 12.90 -28.65 -8.23
C GLU A 900 14.37 -28.92 -7.93
N SER A 901 15.22 -28.11 -8.55
CA SER A 901 16.63 -28.05 -8.21
C SER A 901 16.77 -27.39 -6.85
N GLN A 902 17.20 -28.14 -5.83
CA GLN A 902 17.61 -27.54 -4.57
C GLN A 902 19.11 -27.32 -4.52
N VAL A 903 19.50 -26.15 -3.99
CA VAL A 903 20.89 -25.75 -3.79
C VAL A 903 21.16 -25.71 -2.30
N THR A 904 22.10 -26.52 -1.83
CA THR A 904 22.57 -26.43 -0.44
C THR A 904 23.78 -25.52 -0.32
N THR A 905 23.80 -24.70 0.73
CA THR A 905 25.02 -24.06 1.22
C THR A 905 25.74 -25.02 2.16
N ASN A 906 27.04 -25.29 1.95
CA ASN A 906 27.92 -26.18 2.73
C ASN A 906 27.28 -26.82 4.00
N ASN A 907 27.08 -28.14 3.99
CA ASN A 907 26.59 -28.98 5.11
C ASN A 907 25.12 -28.72 5.52
N GLY A 908 24.19 -28.76 4.56
CA GLY A 908 22.77 -28.42 4.77
C GLY A 908 21.80 -29.61 4.72
N ALA A 909 20.65 -29.46 5.41
CA ALA A 909 19.51 -30.35 5.30
C ALA A 909 18.73 -30.07 4.00
N LEU A 910 18.24 -31.13 3.39
CA LEU A 910 17.42 -31.15 2.18
C LEU A 910 16.06 -31.73 2.57
N THR A 911 15.05 -30.88 2.61
CA THR A 911 13.67 -31.27 2.93
C THR A 911 12.84 -31.33 1.67
N PHE A 912 11.93 -32.30 1.62
CA PHE A 912 11.06 -32.54 0.48
C PHE A 912 9.73 -33.12 0.97
N VAL A 913 8.70 -33.01 0.12
CA VAL A 913 7.40 -33.64 0.36
C VAL A 913 7.54 -35.17 0.43
N THR A 914 6.64 -35.82 1.16
CA THR A 914 6.76 -37.25 1.45
C THR A 914 6.66 -38.11 0.18
N ASN A 915 7.67 -38.97 -0.03
CA ASN A 915 7.79 -39.80 -1.23
C ASN A 915 7.98 -41.28 -0.89
N THR A 916 7.40 -42.17 -1.69
CA THR A 916 7.56 -43.64 -1.53
C THR A 916 8.85 -44.17 -2.15
N VAL A 917 9.36 -43.47 -3.17
CA VAL A 917 10.65 -43.74 -3.83
C VAL A 917 11.37 -42.40 -3.98
N LEU A 918 12.65 -42.33 -3.63
CA LEU A 918 13.43 -41.10 -3.71
C LEU A 918 14.70 -41.33 -4.51
N VAL A 919 14.84 -40.66 -5.65
CA VAL A 919 16.05 -40.64 -6.49
C VAL A 919 16.71 -39.28 -6.35
N VAL A 920 17.97 -39.27 -5.92
CA VAL A 920 18.78 -38.05 -5.80
C VAL A 920 19.87 -38.07 -6.86
N THR A 921 19.94 -37.01 -7.67
CA THR A 921 20.95 -36.86 -8.73
C THR A 921 21.78 -35.60 -8.51
N SER A 922 23.11 -35.72 -8.51
CA SER A 922 23.99 -34.55 -8.50
C SER A 922 24.22 -34.04 -9.92
N THR A 923 24.11 -32.73 -10.15
CA THR A 923 24.23 -32.13 -11.49
C THR A 923 25.46 -31.25 -11.69
N SER A 924 26.05 -30.71 -10.62
CA SER A 924 27.07 -29.65 -10.74
C SER A 924 28.45 -30.02 -10.21
N ILE A 925 28.55 -30.72 -9.08
CA ILE A 925 29.83 -31.13 -8.45
C ILE A 925 29.69 -32.48 -7.72
N SER A 926 30.79 -33.11 -7.32
CA SER A 926 30.76 -34.39 -6.58
C SER A 926 30.39 -34.17 -5.12
N GLU A 927 29.42 -34.93 -4.62
CA GLU A 927 28.74 -34.59 -3.38
C GLU A 927 28.44 -35.78 -2.47
N ARG A 928 28.31 -35.51 -1.17
CA ARG A 928 27.99 -36.52 -0.15
C ARG A 928 26.54 -36.38 0.27
N ILE A 929 25.78 -37.46 0.10
CA ILE A 929 24.40 -37.57 0.60
C ILE A 929 24.36 -38.59 1.72
N ARG A 930 23.53 -38.34 2.74
CA ARG A 930 23.43 -39.19 3.93
C ARG A 930 22.12 -38.84 4.72
N ASP A 931 21.71 -39.51 5.82
CA ASP A 931 20.73 -39.05 6.88
C ASP A 931 19.35 -39.04 6.28
N LEU A 932 19.00 -40.20 5.74
CA LEU A 932 17.66 -40.40 5.22
C LEU A 932 16.70 -40.54 6.39
N ASP A 933 15.65 -39.73 6.37
CA ASP A 933 14.59 -39.70 7.36
C ASP A 933 13.25 -40.15 6.75
N GLY A 934 12.41 -40.81 7.55
CA GLY A 934 11.05 -41.22 7.20
C GLY A 934 10.32 -41.97 8.32
N SER A 935 9.03 -42.25 8.15
CA SER A 935 8.23 -42.95 9.18
C SER A 935 7.23 -43.96 8.62
N PHE A 936 6.78 -44.85 9.50
CA PHE A 936 5.65 -45.75 9.29
C PHE A 936 4.63 -45.59 10.41
N THR A 937 3.35 -45.74 10.07
CA THR A 937 2.25 -45.72 11.02
C THR A 937 1.45 -47.03 10.99
N VAL A 938 1.15 -47.60 12.16
CA VAL A 938 0.24 -48.74 12.33
C VAL A 938 -1.18 -48.22 12.53
N LEU A 939 -2.13 -48.70 11.72
CA LEU A 939 -3.51 -48.22 11.65
C LEU A 939 -4.51 -49.36 11.88
N ALA A 940 -5.58 -49.11 12.65
CA ALA A 940 -6.68 -50.06 12.85
C ALA A 940 -7.43 -50.33 11.55
N ALA A 941 -7.68 -51.59 11.22
CA ALA A 941 -8.55 -51.94 10.11
C ALA A 941 -9.99 -51.55 10.47
N VAL A 942 -10.52 -50.63 9.68
CA VAL A 942 -11.94 -50.30 9.70
C VAL A 942 -12.72 -51.55 9.28
N PRO A 943 -13.71 -52.04 10.06
CA PRO A 943 -14.51 -53.17 9.63
C PRO A 943 -15.24 -52.80 8.34
N ALA A 944 -15.11 -53.63 7.32
CA ALA A 944 -15.74 -53.42 6.02
C ALA A 944 -17.25 -53.23 6.19
N VAL A 945 -17.73 -52.00 6.02
CA VAL A 945 -19.17 -51.74 5.87
C VAL A 945 -19.54 -52.21 4.47
N THR A 946 -20.08 -53.43 4.41
CA THR A 946 -20.65 -53.99 3.19
C THR A 946 -22.01 -53.34 2.94
N ASN A 947 -22.17 -52.84 1.71
CA ASN A 947 -23.40 -52.41 1.04
C ASN A 947 -23.86 -50.96 1.25
N ALA A 948 -23.26 -50.05 0.48
CA ALA A 948 -24.04 -49.04 -0.23
C ALA A 948 -23.69 -49.15 -1.72
N SER A 949 -24.69 -49.34 -2.57
CA SER A 949 -24.55 -49.44 -4.02
C SER A 949 -25.15 -48.18 -4.64
N PHE A 950 -24.36 -47.46 -5.44
CA PHE A 950 -24.84 -46.34 -6.27
C PHE A 950 -24.73 -46.76 -7.75
N THR A 951 -25.75 -46.43 -8.54
CA THR A 951 -25.78 -46.68 -9.99
C THR A 951 -25.62 -45.35 -10.71
N ILE A 952 -24.60 -45.23 -11.56
CA ILE A 952 -24.45 -44.11 -12.49
C ILE A 952 -25.04 -44.56 -13.83
N ILE A 953 -26.05 -43.85 -14.33
CA ILE A 953 -26.58 -44.05 -15.70
C ILE A 953 -26.02 -42.92 -16.56
N GLN A 954 -25.23 -43.25 -17.58
CA GLN A 954 -24.88 -42.32 -18.65
C GLN A 954 -25.92 -42.43 -19.77
N ASP A 955 -26.36 -41.30 -20.30
CA ASP A 955 -27.30 -41.27 -21.42
C ASP A 955 -26.67 -41.90 -22.67
N GLY A 956 -27.35 -42.90 -23.25
CA GLY A 956 -26.87 -43.73 -24.37
C GLY A 956 -26.44 -45.14 -23.98
N GLY A 957 -27.40 -46.02 -23.71
CA GLY A 957 -27.19 -47.34 -23.09
C GLY A 957 -26.24 -48.33 -23.77
N GLN A 958 -25.24 -48.78 -23.01
CA GLN A 958 -24.68 -50.14 -22.98
C GLN A 958 -24.06 -50.40 -21.60
N ASP A 959 -24.47 -51.48 -20.93
CA ASP A 959 -23.88 -51.96 -19.66
C ASP A 959 -22.48 -52.56 -19.90
N TYR A 960 -21.51 -52.15 -19.08
CA TYR A 960 -20.24 -52.88 -18.91
C TYR A 960 -20.17 -53.46 -17.49
N PRO A 961 -20.31 -54.78 -17.29
CA PRO A 961 -20.14 -55.39 -15.98
C PRO A 961 -18.65 -55.58 -15.70
N GLY A 962 -18.13 -54.98 -14.62
CA GLY A 962 -16.82 -55.40 -14.09
C GLY A 962 -15.93 -54.37 -13.41
N MET A 963 -16.39 -53.17 -13.05
CA MET A 963 -15.57 -52.23 -12.25
C MET A 963 -16.14 -52.03 -10.85
N THR A 964 -15.41 -52.56 -9.87
CA THR A 964 -15.60 -52.32 -8.45
C THR A 964 -14.67 -51.17 -8.06
N TYR A 965 -15.20 -50.05 -7.58
CA TYR A 965 -14.39 -48.97 -7.02
C TYR A 965 -14.49 -49.00 -5.49
N THR A 966 -13.33 -49.03 -4.85
CA THR A 966 -13.17 -49.01 -3.39
C THR A 966 -13.03 -47.56 -2.94
N ARG A 967 -13.89 -47.11 -2.02
CA ARG A 967 -13.76 -45.82 -1.34
C ARG A 967 -12.61 -45.88 -0.34
N VAL A 968 -11.61 -45.03 -0.51
CA VAL A 968 -10.54 -44.78 0.48
C VAL A 968 -10.88 -43.44 1.15
N ILE A 969 -11.01 -43.42 2.47
CA ILE A 969 -11.07 -42.18 3.25
C ILE A 969 -9.72 -42.06 3.96
N THR A 970 -8.96 -41.02 3.67
CA THR A 970 -7.69 -40.71 4.34
C THR A 970 -7.95 -39.61 5.40
N PRO A 971 -7.46 -39.74 6.64
CA PRO A 971 -7.48 -38.65 7.62
C PRO A 971 -6.31 -37.68 7.36
N GLY A 972 -6.62 -36.38 7.29
CA GLY A 972 -5.65 -35.31 7.05
C GLY A 972 -6.23 -34.20 6.20
N ALA A 973 -7.22 -33.48 6.73
CA ALA A 973 -7.78 -32.29 6.08
C ALA A 973 -7.60 -31.09 7.02
N TYR A 974 -6.85 -30.09 6.55
CA TYR A 974 -6.76 -28.78 7.20
C TYR A 974 -8.06 -28.02 6.93
N LEU A 975 -8.64 -27.46 8.00
CA LEU A 975 -9.82 -26.60 7.96
C LEU A 975 -9.36 -25.17 7.61
N ILE A 976 -9.82 -24.63 6.49
CA ILE A 976 -9.83 -23.18 6.24
C ILE A 976 -11.31 -22.78 6.13
N GLU A 977 -11.77 -22.04 7.13
CA GLU A 977 -13.07 -21.37 7.11
C GLU A 977 -12.99 -20.10 6.27
N THR A 978 -13.95 -19.95 5.36
CA THR A 978 -14.47 -18.65 4.96
C THR A 978 -15.98 -18.75 4.93
N SER A 979 -16.62 -17.74 5.53
CA SER A 979 -18.03 -17.66 5.83
C SER A 979 -18.81 -17.02 4.67
N THR A 980 -20.03 -17.50 4.41
CA THR A 980 -21.15 -16.66 3.93
C THR A 980 -22.47 -17.35 4.32
N ASN A 981 -23.43 -16.57 4.83
CA ASN A 981 -24.68 -17.04 5.42
C ASN A 981 -25.90 -16.69 4.54
N LEU A 982 -26.76 -17.71 4.29
CA LEU A 982 -28.25 -17.75 4.19
C LEU A 982 -28.91 -16.95 3.03
N ILE A 983 -29.88 -17.48 2.23
CA ILE A 983 -31.19 -18.05 2.63
C ILE A 983 -31.77 -19.08 1.60
N THR A 984 -32.51 -20.06 2.15
CA THR A 984 -33.42 -21.08 1.57
C THR A 984 -32.88 -22.11 0.57
N SER A 985 -32.73 -23.35 1.05
CA SER A 985 -32.23 -24.56 0.34
C SER A 985 -30.75 -24.47 -0.07
N SER A 986 -29.86 -24.61 0.91
CA SER A 986 -28.42 -24.42 0.76
C SER A 986 -27.74 -25.54 -0.02
N TRP A 987 -27.23 -25.21 -1.21
CA TRP A 987 -26.25 -25.98 -1.97
C TRP A 987 -24.88 -25.34 -1.78
N ILE A 988 -23.85 -26.10 -1.39
CA ILE A 988 -22.45 -25.63 -1.30
C ILE A 988 -21.59 -26.54 -2.17
N LEU A 989 -20.79 -25.97 -3.08
CA LEU A 989 -19.81 -26.69 -3.87
C LEU A 989 -18.38 -26.20 -3.60
N ARG A 990 -17.42 -27.13 -3.54
CA ARG A 990 -15.97 -26.86 -3.42
C ARG A 990 -15.17 -27.84 -4.30
N SER A 991 -14.08 -27.36 -4.92
CA SER A 991 -13.02 -28.21 -5.49
C SER A 991 -11.72 -28.02 -4.71
N VAL A 992 -10.87 -29.05 -4.62
CA VAL A 992 -9.59 -28.99 -3.88
C VAL A 992 -8.46 -29.46 -4.79
N GLY A 993 -7.48 -28.58 -5.06
CA GLY A 993 -6.25 -28.86 -5.81
C GLY A 993 -5.47 -27.59 -6.20
N PRO A 994 -4.16 -27.67 -6.50
CA PRO A 994 -3.28 -26.52 -6.72
C PRO A 994 -3.44 -25.79 -8.07
N ALA A 995 -4.47 -26.12 -8.85
CA ALA A 995 -4.87 -25.36 -10.02
C ALA A 995 -6.37 -25.06 -9.91
N GLU A 996 -6.74 -23.80 -10.05
CA GLU A 996 -8.15 -23.38 -10.17
C GLU A 996 -8.80 -24.18 -11.31
N SER A 997 -9.68 -25.12 -10.95
CA SER A 997 -10.54 -25.83 -11.89
C SER A 997 -11.91 -25.16 -11.87
N ASP A 998 -12.18 -24.33 -12.88
CA ASP A 998 -13.48 -23.67 -13.07
C ASP A 998 -14.61 -24.70 -13.23
N LEU A 999 -15.47 -24.79 -12.22
CA LEU A 999 -16.69 -25.55 -12.25
C LEU A 999 -17.86 -24.61 -12.59
N THR A 1000 -18.59 -24.88 -13.68
CA THR A 1000 -19.71 -24.04 -14.11
C THR A 1000 -21.05 -24.76 -13.93
N ILE A 1001 -22.02 -24.07 -13.33
CA ILE A 1001 -23.41 -24.54 -13.27
C ILE A 1001 -23.99 -24.45 -14.69
N VAL A 1002 -24.51 -25.57 -15.20
CA VAL A 1002 -25.04 -25.64 -16.58
C VAL A 1002 -26.52 -25.27 -16.63
N SER A 1003 -27.25 -25.50 -15.53
CA SER A 1003 -28.61 -25.02 -15.31
C SER A 1003 -28.97 -25.05 -13.82
N GLY A 1004 -29.81 -24.11 -13.37
CA GLY A 1004 -30.40 -24.13 -12.01
C GLY A 1004 -31.34 -25.33 -11.78
N PRO A 1005 -31.84 -25.52 -10.54
CA PRO A 1005 -32.69 -26.66 -10.20
C PRO A 1005 -33.98 -26.67 -11.04
N VAL A 1006 -34.26 -27.81 -11.67
CA VAL A 1006 -35.50 -28.04 -12.43
C VAL A 1006 -36.35 -29.05 -11.69
N ASP A 1007 -37.60 -28.68 -11.39
CA ASP A 1007 -38.61 -29.57 -10.84
C ASP A 1007 -39.10 -30.56 -11.90
N ASN A 1008 -38.82 -31.84 -11.69
CA ASN A 1008 -39.34 -32.90 -12.53
C ASN A 1008 -40.78 -33.26 -12.12
N ALA A 1009 -41.52 -33.83 -13.08
CA ALA A 1009 -42.92 -34.22 -12.90
C ALA A 1009 -43.16 -35.30 -11.83
N ASP A 1010 -42.10 -35.94 -11.33
CA ASP A 1010 -42.13 -36.92 -10.23
C ASP A 1010 -41.81 -36.32 -8.84
N GLY A 1011 -41.59 -35.00 -8.77
CA GLY A 1011 -41.30 -34.28 -7.54
C GLY A 1011 -39.82 -34.31 -7.13
N THR A 1012 -38.92 -34.67 -8.04
CA THR A 1012 -37.46 -34.57 -7.84
C THR A 1012 -36.90 -33.28 -8.44
N GLU A 1013 -35.93 -32.66 -7.76
CA GLU A 1013 -35.16 -31.55 -8.33
C GLU A 1013 -33.90 -32.11 -9.02
N THR A 1014 -33.58 -31.62 -10.22
CA THR A 1014 -32.33 -31.96 -10.92
C THR A 1014 -31.43 -30.75 -11.08
N LEU A 1015 -30.15 -30.91 -10.70
CA LEU A 1015 -29.10 -29.90 -10.85
C LEU A 1015 -27.98 -30.45 -11.74
N SER A 1016 -27.54 -29.68 -12.73
CA SER A 1016 -26.55 -30.13 -13.74
C SER A 1016 -25.28 -29.28 -13.71
N PHE A 1017 -24.12 -29.94 -13.65
CA PHE A 1017 -22.81 -29.31 -13.65
C PHE A 1017 -21.97 -29.78 -14.85
N ARG A 1018 -21.03 -28.95 -15.32
CA ARG A 1018 -20.04 -29.32 -16.34
C ARG A 1018 -18.64 -29.03 -15.83
N LEU A 1019 -17.79 -30.04 -15.94
CA LEU A 1019 -16.35 -29.93 -15.77
C LEU A 1019 -15.73 -29.53 -17.11
N ASN A 1020 -15.04 -28.38 -17.15
CA ASN A 1020 -14.46 -27.86 -18.40
C ASN A 1020 -13.09 -28.50 -18.74
N GLN A 1021 -12.48 -29.24 -17.80
CA GLN A 1021 -11.25 -30.04 -17.97
C GLN A 1021 -11.40 -31.41 -17.25
N GLY A 1022 -10.67 -32.43 -17.71
CA GLY A 1022 -10.78 -33.79 -17.16
C GLY A 1022 -10.17 -33.94 -15.76
N LEU A 1023 -10.88 -34.62 -14.86
CA LEU A 1023 -10.39 -34.99 -13.52
C LEU A 1023 -9.28 -36.03 -13.64
N ASP A 1024 -8.21 -35.87 -12.88
CA ASP A 1024 -7.19 -36.92 -12.72
C ASP A 1024 -7.66 -38.01 -11.74
N ALA A 1025 -6.93 -39.12 -11.68
CA ALA A 1025 -7.32 -40.30 -10.89
C ALA A 1025 -7.33 -40.08 -9.36
N ASN A 1026 -6.87 -38.92 -8.88
CA ASN A 1026 -6.76 -38.59 -7.46
C ASN A 1026 -7.71 -37.47 -7.04
N SER A 1027 -8.48 -36.90 -7.97
CA SER A 1027 -9.45 -35.85 -7.68
C SER A 1027 -10.74 -36.44 -7.08
N SER A 1028 -11.20 -35.89 -5.96
CA SER A 1028 -12.47 -36.27 -5.32
C SER A 1028 -13.46 -35.11 -5.36
N LEU A 1029 -14.72 -35.39 -5.72
CA LEU A 1029 -15.83 -34.43 -5.72
C LEU A 1029 -16.79 -34.77 -4.57
N PHE A 1030 -17.02 -33.81 -3.68
CA PHE A 1030 -17.97 -33.94 -2.57
C PHE A 1030 -19.17 -33.04 -2.82
N ILE A 1031 -20.38 -33.58 -2.69
CA ILE A 1031 -21.64 -32.85 -2.89
C ILE A 1031 -22.47 -33.00 -1.62
N ARG A 1032 -22.71 -31.89 -0.91
CA ARG A 1032 -23.50 -31.91 0.32
C ARG A 1032 -24.92 -31.41 0.04
N ILE A 1033 -25.93 -32.17 0.45
CA ILE A 1033 -27.35 -31.80 0.30
C ILE A 1033 -28.01 -31.85 1.68
N ASN A 1034 -28.55 -30.72 2.14
CA ASN A 1034 -29.27 -30.62 3.42
C ASN A 1034 -28.51 -31.20 4.63
N GLY A 1035 -27.19 -30.95 4.70
CA GLY A 1035 -26.35 -31.35 5.82
C GLY A 1035 -25.94 -32.83 5.85
N THR A 1036 -26.28 -33.62 4.83
CA THR A 1036 -25.75 -34.98 4.63
C THR A 1036 -24.74 -34.97 3.50
N GLU A 1037 -23.58 -35.60 3.71
CA GLU A 1037 -22.45 -35.66 2.76
C GLU A 1037 -22.53 -36.85 1.81
#